data_AF-A0A091PFC1-F1
#
_entry.id   AF-A0A091PFC1-F1
#
_cell.length_a   1.000
_cell.length_b   1.000
_cell.length_c   1.000
_cell.angle_alpha   90.00
_cell.angle_beta   90.00
_cell.angle_gamma   90.00
#
_symmetry.space_group_name_H-M   'P 1'
#
loop_
_entity.id
_entity.type
_entity.pdbx_description
1 polymer ?
#
loop_
_entity_poly.entity_id
_entity_poly.type
_entity_poly.pdbx_seq_one_letter_code
_entity_poly.pdbx_strand_id
1 'polypeptide(L)'
;LQTLIQETDPGADYRIDRALNEACESVIQTACKHIRSGDPMILSCLMEHLYTEKMVEDCEHRLLELQYFISRDWKLDTVLYRKCQGDASRLCHTHGWNETSELMPPGAVFSCLYRHAYRTEEQGRRLSRECRAEVQRILHQRAMDVKLDPALQDKCMIDLGKWCSEKTETGQELECLQDHLDDLVSECRDIVGNLTELESEDIQIEALLMRACEPIIQTFCHEVADNQIDSGDLMECLIQNKHQKEMNEKCAIGVTHFQLVQMKDFRFSYKFKMACKEDVLKLCPNIKKKVDVVICLSTTVRNDTLQDAKEHRVSLKCRKQLRVEELEMTEDIRLEPELYEACKSDIKNYCQNVPYGNAQIIECLKEIKKQLSTRCHQKVFKLQETEMMDPELDYTLMRVCKQMIKRFCPEADSKNMLQCLKQNKNSEVMDPKCKQMITKRQITQNTDYRLNPVLRKACKADIPKFCQNILNRAKDDTELEGQVISCLKLKYADQRLSPDCEDQIRVIIQESALDYRLDPQLQMHCSEEISSLCAEEAAAQEQTGQVEECLKVNLLKIKTEMCKKEVLNMLKESKADIFVDPVLHTACALDIKHHCAAIPPGRGRQMSCLMEALEDKRVRLQPECKKRLNDRIEMWSYAAKVAPAEGFSDLAMQVMTSPSKNYILSVITVGICVLFLIGLMCGRITKRVTRELKDR
;
A
#
# COMPACT_ATOMS: atom_id res chain seq x y z
N LEU A 1 -30.69 74.39 17.07
CA LEU A 1 -29.27 73.97 16.96
C LEU A 1 -28.93 72.76 17.85
N GLN A 2 -29.92 71.93 18.19
CA GLN A 2 -29.80 70.73 19.04
C GLN A 2 -30.64 69.59 18.45
N THR A 3 -30.71 69.56 17.11
CA THR A 3 -31.51 68.63 16.30
C THR A 3 -30.82 68.38 14.96
N LEU A 4 -29.48 68.27 15.01
CA LEU A 4 -28.64 67.92 13.86
C LEU A 4 -27.39 67.13 14.29
N ILE A 5 -27.52 66.32 15.36
CA ILE A 5 -26.51 65.36 15.82
C ILE A 5 -27.25 64.09 16.25
N GLN A 6 -28.01 63.48 15.35
CA GLN A 6 -28.67 62.20 15.62
C GLN A 6 -29.00 61.38 14.37
N GLU A 7 -28.17 61.46 13.31
CA GLU A 7 -28.31 60.59 12.13
C GLU A 7 -26.99 60.07 11.54
N THR A 8 -25.89 60.13 12.28
CA THR A 8 -24.69 59.38 11.93
C THR A 8 -24.14 58.80 13.22
N ASP A 9 -24.57 57.58 13.55
CA ASP A 9 -23.80 56.71 14.43
C ASP A 9 -22.54 56.30 13.66
N PRO A 10 -21.36 56.87 13.96
CA PRO A 10 -20.13 56.57 13.22
C PRO A 10 -19.58 55.18 13.57
N GLY A 11 -20.16 54.50 14.56
CA GLY A 11 -19.73 53.20 15.04
C GLY A 11 -20.25 52.01 14.24
N ALA A 12 -21.11 52.19 13.23
CA ALA A 12 -21.71 51.07 12.48
C ALA A 12 -21.01 50.76 11.14
N ASP A 13 -19.89 51.42 10.87
CA ASP A 13 -19.38 51.58 9.52
C ASP A 13 -18.23 50.63 9.19
N TYR A 14 -18.35 49.75 8.19
CA TYR A 14 -17.21 48.94 7.70
C TYR A 14 -16.01 49.80 7.23
N ARG A 15 -16.20 51.13 7.07
CA ARG A 15 -15.14 52.14 6.92
C ARG A 15 -14.25 52.32 8.17
N ILE A 16 -14.40 51.47 9.20
CA ILE A 16 -13.49 51.36 10.37
C ILE A 16 -12.04 51.20 9.95
N ASP A 17 -11.78 50.61 8.78
CA ASP A 17 -10.47 50.78 8.19
C ASP A 17 -10.52 51.07 6.69
N ARG A 18 -9.95 52.22 6.37
CA ARG A 18 -9.92 52.79 5.03
C ARG A 18 -9.16 51.91 4.04
N ALA A 19 -8.14 51.17 4.49
CA ALA A 19 -7.36 50.32 3.59
C ALA A 19 -8.15 49.07 3.17
N LEU A 20 -8.94 48.47 4.06
CA LEU A 20 -9.87 47.40 3.69
C LEU A 20 -10.96 47.92 2.74
N ASN A 21 -11.54 49.09 3.04
CA ASN A 21 -12.56 49.67 2.16
C ASN A 21 -11.99 49.95 0.75
N GLU A 22 -10.81 50.58 0.66
CA GLU A 22 -10.15 50.85 -0.62
C GLU A 22 -9.83 49.56 -1.38
N ALA A 23 -9.32 48.53 -0.69
CA ALA A 23 -9.03 47.23 -1.29
C ALA A 23 -10.30 46.51 -1.79
N CYS A 24 -11.42 46.64 -1.06
CA CYS A 24 -12.66 45.92 -1.32
C CYS A 24 -13.69 46.70 -2.15
N GLU A 25 -13.44 47.96 -2.51
CA GLU A 25 -14.39 48.83 -3.21
C GLU A 25 -14.99 48.19 -4.47
N SER A 26 -14.14 47.55 -5.28
CA SER A 26 -14.57 46.85 -6.50
C SER A 26 -15.52 45.68 -6.22
N VAL A 27 -15.25 44.90 -5.17
CA VAL A 27 -16.07 43.76 -4.72
C VAL A 27 -17.39 44.26 -4.14
N ILE A 28 -17.38 45.37 -3.41
CA ILE A 28 -18.59 45.97 -2.84
C ILE A 28 -19.54 46.39 -3.95
N GLN A 29 -19.03 47.08 -4.96
CA GLN A 29 -19.83 47.57 -6.09
C GLN A 29 -20.37 46.43 -6.97
N THR A 30 -19.68 45.29 -7.05
CA THR A 30 -20.04 44.19 -7.97
C THR A 30 -20.81 43.07 -7.29
N ALA A 31 -20.49 42.73 -6.04
CA ALA A 31 -21.07 41.62 -5.28
C ALA A 31 -22.03 42.09 -4.17
N CYS A 32 -21.65 43.12 -3.40
CA CYS A 32 -22.42 43.59 -2.24
C CYS A 32 -23.30 44.82 -2.50
N LYS A 33 -23.58 45.15 -3.77
CA LYS A 33 -24.33 46.34 -4.21
C LYS A 33 -25.72 46.53 -3.57
N HIS A 34 -26.30 45.44 -3.05
CA HIS A 34 -27.65 45.40 -2.50
C HIS A 34 -27.69 45.83 -1.03
N ILE A 35 -26.53 45.93 -0.39
CA ILE A 35 -26.37 46.37 0.99
C ILE A 35 -26.03 47.86 0.98
N ARG A 36 -26.71 48.64 1.84
CA ARG A 36 -26.51 50.09 1.89
C ARG A 36 -25.09 50.39 2.39
N SER A 37 -24.40 51.34 1.73
CA SER A 37 -23.07 51.80 2.14
C SER A 37 -23.06 52.22 3.62
N GLY A 38 -22.21 51.59 4.42
CA GLY A 38 -22.09 51.83 5.86
C GLY A 38 -22.92 50.91 6.75
N ASP A 39 -23.59 49.90 6.19
CA ASP A 39 -24.31 48.87 6.96
C ASP A 39 -23.31 47.79 7.47
N PRO A 40 -23.37 47.38 8.76
CA PRO A 40 -22.55 46.29 9.30
C PRO A 40 -22.68 44.97 8.51
N MET A 41 -23.78 44.78 7.77
CA MET A 41 -23.98 43.63 6.88
C MET A 41 -23.00 43.59 5.68
N ILE A 42 -22.33 44.70 5.33
CA ILE A 42 -21.33 44.72 4.25
C ILE A 42 -20.17 43.77 4.55
N LEU A 43 -19.68 43.77 5.80
CA LEU A 43 -18.59 42.87 6.18
C LEU A 43 -19.03 41.40 6.09
N SER A 44 -20.25 41.09 6.53
CA SER A 44 -20.83 39.75 6.36
C SER A 44 -20.87 39.33 4.89
N CYS A 45 -21.32 40.22 4.00
CA CYS A 45 -21.36 39.95 2.56
C CYS A 45 -19.97 39.78 1.93
N LEU A 46 -19.00 40.60 2.33
CA LEU A 46 -17.62 40.46 1.87
C LEU A 46 -17.02 39.12 2.32
N MET A 47 -17.28 38.71 3.57
CA MET A 47 -16.86 37.41 4.10
C MET A 47 -17.55 36.23 3.39
N GLU A 48 -18.85 36.35 3.06
CA GLU A 48 -19.59 35.35 2.26
C GLU A 48 -19.03 35.20 0.84
N HIS A 49 -18.45 36.26 0.28
CA HIS A 49 -17.87 36.27 -1.06
C HIS A 49 -16.35 36.00 -1.10
N LEU A 50 -15.71 35.73 0.04
CA LEU A 50 -14.25 35.58 0.18
C LEU A 50 -13.65 34.54 -0.77
N TYR A 51 -14.35 33.43 -1.01
CA TYR A 51 -13.89 32.34 -1.87
C TYR A 51 -14.57 32.32 -3.24
N THR A 52 -15.12 33.45 -3.69
CA THR A 52 -15.82 33.56 -4.97
C THR A 52 -14.97 34.30 -6.01
N GLU A 53 -15.22 34.04 -7.30
CA GLU A 53 -14.52 34.72 -8.41
C GLU A 53 -14.68 36.25 -8.44
N LYS A 54 -15.62 36.78 -7.65
CA LYS A 54 -15.83 38.23 -7.52
C LYS A 54 -14.85 38.90 -6.56
N MET A 55 -14.10 38.12 -5.78
CA MET A 55 -13.13 38.62 -4.82
C MET A 55 -11.83 39.02 -5.52
N VAL A 56 -11.25 40.16 -5.13
CA VAL A 56 -9.95 40.62 -5.61
C VAL A 56 -8.86 40.35 -4.58
N GLU A 57 -7.64 40.06 -5.03
CA GLU A 57 -6.52 39.62 -4.19
C GLU A 57 -6.24 40.58 -3.01
N ASP A 58 -6.21 41.89 -3.26
CA ASP A 58 -5.98 42.90 -2.23
C ASP A 58 -7.10 42.89 -1.16
N CYS A 59 -8.34 42.67 -1.57
CA CYS A 59 -9.48 42.58 -0.65
C CYS A 59 -9.46 41.27 0.14
N GLU A 60 -9.19 40.14 -0.52
CA GLU A 60 -9.07 38.81 0.11
C GLU A 60 -8.03 38.85 1.23
N HIS A 61 -6.83 39.36 0.94
CA HIS A 61 -5.73 39.45 1.90
C HIS A 61 -6.15 40.22 3.16
N ARG A 62 -6.82 41.36 2.99
CA ARG A 62 -7.26 42.22 4.11
C ARG A 62 -8.42 41.61 4.90
N LEU A 63 -9.31 40.90 4.24
CA LEU A 63 -10.40 40.18 4.89
C LEU A 63 -9.87 38.99 5.70
N LEU A 64 -8.85 38.27 5.22
CA LEU A 64 -8.23 37.16 5.93
C LEU A 64 -7.46 37.62 7.18
N GLU A 65 -6.69 38.72 7.09
CA GLU A 65 -6.10 39.35 8.27
C GLU A 65 -7.18 39.72 9.30
N LEU A 66 -8.28 40.33 8.83
CA LEU A 66 -9.40 40.70 9.69
C LEU A 66 -10.08 39.47 10.31
N GLN A 67 -10.29 38.40 9.55
CA GLN A 67 -10.86 37.14 9.99
C GLN A 67 -10.08 36.53 11.15
N TYR A 68 -8.75 36.54 11.08
CA TYR A 68 -7.88 36.10 12.16
C TYR A 68 -8.10 36.86 13.48
N PHE A 69 -8.28 38.18 13.40
CA PHE A 69 -8.53 38.98 14.59
C PHE A 69 -9.96 38.81 15.10
N ILE A 70 -10.97 38.67 14.22
CA ILE A 70 -12.37 38.51 14.63
C ILE A 70 -12.59 37.16 15.33
N SER A 71 -11.93 36.09 14.89
CA SER A 71 -12.07 34.77 15.51
C SER A 71 -11.49 34.70 16.94
N ARG A 72 -10.73 35.71 17.37
CA ARG A 72 -10.06 35.77 18.68
C ARG A 72 -10.69 36.83 19.58
N ASP A 73 -10.73 36.57 20.89
CA ASP A 73 -11.33 37.49 21.86
C ASP A 73 -10.34 38.57 22.35
N TRP A 74 -10.40 39.75 21.71
CA TRP A 74 -9.54 40.91 22.03
C TRP A 74 -10.14 41.88 23.06
N LYS A 75 -11.30 41.58 23.66
CA LYS A 75 -12.12 42.57 24.40
C LYS A 75 -11.62 42.94 25.81
N LEU A 76 -10.41 42.53 26.23
CA LEU A 76 -10.04 42.46 27.66
C LEU A 76 -9.01 43.48 28.20
N ASP A 77 -8.38 44.33 27.37
CA ASP A 77 -7.29 45.20 27.86
C ASP A 77 -7.67 46.70 28.01
N THR A 78 -7.84 47.13 29.26
CA THR A 78 -8.18 48.52 29.63
C THR A 78 -7.04 49.52 29.39
N VAL A 79 -5.79 49.07 29.33
CA VAL A 79 -4.61 49.89 29.05
C VAL A 79 -4.52 50.18 27.56
N LEU A 80 -4.75 49.18 26.72
CA LEU A 80 -4.91 49.31 25.27
C LEU A 80 -5.99 50.34 24.95
N TYR A 81 -7.16 50.24 25.57
CA TYR A 81 -8.21 51.25 25.42
C TYR A 81 -7.70 52.66 25.71
N ARG A 82 -7.14 52.88 26.89
CA ARG A 82 -6.70 54.22 27.33
C ARG A 82 -5.64 54.81 26.41
N LYS A 83 -4.70 53.98 25.93
CA LYS A 83 -3.57 54.43 25.10
C LYS A 83 -3.92 54.57 23.62
N CYS A 84 -4.87 53.79 23.12
CA CYS A 84 -5.23 53.77 21.70
C CYS A 84 -6.56 54.45 21.35
N GLN A 85 -7.41 54.84 22.30
CA GLN A 85 -8.71 55.46 22.01
C GLN A 85 -8.62 56.67 21.05
N GLY A 86 -7.63 57.56 21.25
CA GLY A 86 -7.44 58.71 20.37
C GLY A 86 -7.02 58.35 18.94
N ASP A 87 -6.17 57.33 18.80
CA ASP A 87 -5.76 56.82 17.49
C ASP A 87 -6.88 56.01 16.82
N ALA A 88 -7.65 55.24 17.58
CA ALA A 88 -8.82 54.50 17.10
C ALA A 88 -9.90 55.45 16.55
N SER A 89 -10.22 56.54 17.25
CA SER A 89 -11.17 57.54 16.72
C SER A 89 -10.61 58.31 15.52
N ARG A 90 -9.30 58.58 15.48
CA ARG A 90 -8.65 59.38 14.43
C ARG A 90 -8.40 58.60 13.14
N LEU A 91 -7.99 57.33 13.26
CA LEU A 91 -7.53 56.49 12.15
C LEU A 91 -8.53 55.40 11.79
N CYS A 92 -9.23 54.87 12.78
CA CYS A 92 -10.18 53.78 12.61
C CYS A 92 -11.65 54.23 12.72
N HIS A 93 -11.90 55.55 12.81
CA HIS A 93 -13.24 56.16 12.84
C HIS A 93 -14.20 55.64 13.93
N THR A 94 -13.68 55.07 15.03
CA THR A 94 -14.48 54.51 16.13
C THR A 94 -14.51 55.47 17.32
N HIS A 95 -15.67 56.10 17.56
CA HIS A 95 -15.89 56.92 18.77
C HIS A 95 -16.41 56.03 19.90
N GLY A 96 -15.69 55.96 21.03
CA GLY A 96 -16.19 55.29 22.24
C GLY A 96 -16.22 53.76 22.19
N TRP A 97 -15.19 53.09 21.64
CA TRP A 97 -15.15 51.62 21.44
C TRP A 97 -15.26 50.72 22.70
N ASN A 98 -15.38 51.30 23.90
CA ASN A 98 -15.64 50.60 25.17
C ASN A 98 -17.12 50.68 25.60
N GLU A 99 -17.93 51.50 24.94
CA GLU A 99 -19.38 51.53 25.13
C GLU A 99 -19.98 50.43 24.24
N THR A 100 -20.60 49.44 24.89
CA THR A 100 -21.17 48.24 24.29
C THR A 100 -22.16 48.56 23.17
N SER A 101 -21.69 48.62 21.92
CA SER A 101 -22.52 48.27 20.78
C SER A 101 -22.48 46.75 20.65
N GLU A 102 -23.61 46.09 20.91
CA GLU A 102 -23.82 44.64 20.75
C GLU A 102 -23.57 44.15 19.31
N LEU A 103 -23.31 45.05 18.35
CA LEU A 103 -23.21 44.78 16.92
C LEU A 103 -21.79 44.75 16.34
N MET A 104 -20.72 45.04 17.10
CA MET A 104 -19.34 45.09 16.57
C MET A 104 -18.37 44.06 17.18
N PRO A 105 -17.61 43.30 16.37
CA PRO A 105 -16.55 42.43 16.86
C PRO A 105 -15.32 43.27 17.29
N PRO A 106 -14.84 43.16 18.54
CA PRO A 106 -13.66 43.90 19.00
C PRO A 106 -12.38 43.59 18.23
N GLY A 107 -12.29 42.43 17.57
CA GLY A 107 -11.19 42.09 16.67
C GLY A 107 -11.05 43.03 15.46
N ALA A 108 -12.13 43.67 15.01
CA ALA A 108 -12.09 44.55 13.84
C ALA A 108 -11.35 45.87 14.11
N VAL A 109 -11.57 46.47 15.29
CA VAL A 109 -10.85 47.68 15.71
C VAL A 109 -9.37 47.37 15.92
N PHE A 110 -9.06 46.22 16.51
CA PHE A 110 -7.69 45.79 16.72
C PHE A 110 -6.95 45.54 15.39
N SER A 111 -7.61 44.92 14.41
CA SER A 111 -7.08 44.73 13.05
C SER A 111 -6.70 46.06 12.38
N CYS A 112 -7.53 47.10 12.52
CA CYS A 112 -7.21 48.44 12.01
C CYS A 112 -5.95 49.01 12.70
N LEU A 113 -5.93 49.00 14.04
CA LEU A 113 -4.79 49.50 14.82
C LEU A 113 -3.49 48.76 14.46
N TYR A 114 -3.54 47.42 14.36
CA TYR A 114 -2.42 46.58 13.93
C TYR A 114 -1.81 47.06 12.62
N ARG A 115 -2.62 47.27 11.58
CA ARG A 115 -2.11 47.70 10.27
C ARG A 115 -1.45 49.07 10.31
N HIS A 116 -1.98 50.01 11.09
CA HIS A 116 -1.36 51.32 11.29
C HIS A 116 -0.10 51.29 12.18
N ALA A 117 0.14 50.19 12.92
CA ALA A 117 1.36 49.99 13.70
C ALA A 117 2.58 49.72 12.81
N TYR A 118 2.39 49.03 11.68
CA TYR A 118 3.46 48.54 10.80
C TYR A 118 3.62 49.31 9.47
N ARG A 119 2.88 50.41 9.25
CA ARG A 119 3.03 51.25 8.05
C ARG A 119 4.40 51.93 7.95
N THR A 120 4.96 52.03 6.74
CA THR A 120 6.13 52.88 6.42
C THR A 120 5.74 54.37 6.39
N GLU A 121 6.72 55.30 6.37
CA GLU A 121 6.42 56.75 6.33
C GLU A 121 5.72 57.15 5.03
N GLU A 122 6.03 56.44 3.95
CA GLU A 122 5.46 56.62 2.63
C GLU A 122 4.00 56.12 2.54
N GLN A 123 3.59 55.18 3.41
CA GLN A 123 2.26 54.57 3.45
C GLN A 123 1.22 55.36 4.27
N GLY A 124 1.59 56.56 4.76
CA GLY A 124 0.66 57.53 5.36
C GLY A 124 0.62 57.55 6.89
N ARG A 125 -0.56 57.87 7.46
CA ARG A 125 -0.72 58.16 8.90
C ARG A 125 -0.47 56.91 9.77
N ARG A 126 0.44 57.03 10.73
CA ARG A 126 0.83 55.98 11.68
C ARG A 126 0.18 56.18 13.05
N LEU A 127 0.17 55.11 13.85
CA LEU A 127 -0.15 55.17 15.29
C LEU A 127 0.84 56.07 16.05
N SER A 128 0.36 56.67 17.14
CA SER A 128 1.19 57.30 18.16
C SER A 128 2.18 56.28 18.74
N ARG A 129 3.31 56.76 19.28
CA ARG A 129 4.33 55.89 19.88
C ARG A 129 3.77 55.05 21.03
N GLU A 130 2.90 55.65 21.85
CA GLU A 130 2.27 54.96 22.98
C GLU A 130 1.29 53.88 22.52
N CYS A 131 0.41 54.19 21.56
CA CYS A 131 -0.52 53.18 21.04
C CYS A 131 0.21 52.06 20.27
N ARG A 132 1.25 52.37 19.48
CA ARG A 132 2.04 51.34 18.78
C ARG A 132 2.70 50.36 19.74
N ALA A 133 3.34 50.88 20.78
CA ALA A 133 3.97 50.03 21.80
C ALA A 133 2.95 49.13 22.49
N GLU A 134 1.75 49.65 22.75
CA GLU A 134 0.67 48.91 23.38
C GLU A 134 0.07 47.83 22.46
N VAL A 135 -0.13 48.13 21.18
CA VAL A 135 -0.55 47.14 20.17
C VAL A 135 0.48 46.01 20.07
N GLN A 136 1.78 46.34 20.02
CA GLN A 136 2.85 45.34 20.03
C GLN A 136 2.90 44.51 21.32
N ARG A 137 2.70 45.15 22.48
CA ARG A 137 2.63 44.49 23.78
C ARG A 137 1.50 43.47 23.83
N ILE A 138 0.30 43.85 23.37
CA ILE A 138 -0.87 42.98 23.34
C ILE A 138 -0.67 41.80 22.39
N LEU A 139 -0.13 42.05 21.20
CA LEU A 139 0.20 40.99 20.24
C LEU A 139 1.16 39.97 20.85
N HIS A 140 2.23 40.44 21.49
CA HIS A 140 3.21 39.56 22.13
C HIS A 140 2.64 38.85 23.37
N GLN A 141 1.88 39.55 24.21
CA GLN A 141 1.28 38.93 25.39
C GLN A 141 0.27 37.86 25.00
N ARG A 142 -0.55 38.10 23.98
CA ARG A 142 -1.53 37.12 23.50
C ARG A 142 -0.89 35.93 22.81
N ALA A 143 0.19 36.15 22.05
CA ALA A 143 1.02 35.06 21.56
C ALA A 143 1.46 34.15 22.73
N MET A 144 1.91 34.72 23.84
CA MET A 144 2.29 33.95 25.03
C MET A 144 1.10 33.34 25.79
N ASP A 145 -0.02 34.05 25.96
CA ASP A 145 -1.20 33.60 26.69
C ASP A 145 -1.91 32.43 25.97
N VAL A 146 -1.95 32.46 24.63
CA VAL A 146 -2.47 31.39 23.78
C VAL A 146 -1.38 30.33 23.51
N LYS A 147 -0.13 30.61 23.90
CA LYS A 147 1.09 29.86 23.58
C LYS A 147 1.30 29.65 22.07
N LEU A 148 0.88 30.62 21.26
CA LEU A 148 1.25 30.72 19.86
C LEU A 148 2.66 31.30 19.75
N ASP A 149 3.52 30.67 18.96
CA ASP A 149 4.87 31.21 18.70
C ASP A 149 4.77 32.61 18.05
N PRO A 150 5.49 33.63 18.56
CA PRO A 150 5.44 34.98 17.99
C PRO A 150 5.80 35.07 16.50
N ALA A 151 6.67 34.18 16.00
CA ALA A 151 7.00 34.10 14.58
C ALA A 151 5.84 33.54 13.75
N LEU A 152 5.06 32.58 14.27
CA LEU A 152 3.83 32.12 13.63
C LEU A 152 2.82 33.26 13.53
N GLN A 153 2.62 34.01 14.60
CA GLN A 153 1.69 35.14 14.58
C GLN A 153 2.08 36.21 13.55
N ASP A 154 3.38 36.50 13.42
CA ASP A 154 3.88 37.50 12.47
C ASP A 154 3.78 37.03 11.01
N LYS A 155 4.15 35.77 10.72
CA LYS A 155 4.30 35.26 9.35
C LYS A 155 3.10 34.47 8.82
N CYS A 156 2.25 33.95 9.69
CA CYS A 156 1.14 33.08 9.34
C CYS A 156 -0.24 33.72 9.56
N MET A 157 -0.34 35.02 9.85
CA MET A 157 -1.63 35.67 10.16
C MET A 157 -2.72 35.42 9.10
N ILE A 158 -2.36 35.55 7.82
CA ILE A 158 -3.28 35.34 6.70
C ILE A 158 -3.71 33.88 6.61
N ASP A 159 -2.75 32.96 6.68
CA ASP A 159 -3.00 31.52 6.60
C ASP A 159 -3.82 31.01 7.80
N LEU A 160 -3.57 31.56 8.99
CA LEU A 160 -4.36 31.30 10.20
C LEU A 160 -5.80 31.78 10.05
N GLY A 161 -6.01 32.94 9.42
CA GLY A 161 -7.35 33.45 9.09
C GLY A 161 -8.06 32.61 8.02
N LYS A 162 -7.30 32.10 7.03
CA LYS A 162 -7.84 31.35 5.88
C LYS A 162 -8.22 29.92 6.23
N TRP A 163 -7.31 29.21 6.88
CA TRP A 163 -7.41 27.77 7.10
C TRP A 163 -7.80 27.41 8.55
N CYS A 164 -7.43 28.26 9.52
CA CYS A 164 -7.44 27.89 10.93
C CYS A 164 -8.33 28.79 11.81
N SER A 165 -9.30 29.51 11.22
CA SER A 165 -10.14 30.46 11.97
C SER A 165 -10.99 29.81 13.07
N GLU A 166 -11.28 28.52 12.95
CA GLU A 166 -12.06 27.73 13.93
C GLU A 166 -11.18 27.01 14.97
N LYS A 167 -9.85 27.02 14.79
CA LYS A 167 -8.85 26.29 15.59
C LYS A 167 -8.01 27.26 16.41
N THR A 168 -8.62 27.87 17.43
CA THR A 168 -8.01 28.96 18.22
C THR A 168 -7.55 28.55 19.62
N GLU A 169 -7.62 27.27 19.97
CA GLU A 169 -7.13 26.78 21.27
C GLU A 169 -5.63 26.46 21.20
N THR A 170 -4.94 26.60 22.33
CA THR A 170 -3.50 26.37 22.45
C THR A 170 -3.03 25.07 21.80
N GLY A 171 -2.14 25.19 20.80
CA GLY A 171 -1.52 24.07 20.08
C GLY A 171 -2.26 23.67 18.80
N GLN A 172 -3.55 24.01 18.67
CA GLN A 172 -4.34 23.66 17.49
C GLN A 172 -3.98 24.52 16.26
N GLU A 173 -3.43 25.72 16.46
CA GLU A 173 -3.01 26.57 15.34
C GLU A 173 -1.87 25.95 14.56
N LEU A 174 -0.82 25.48 15.25
CA LEU A 174 0.33 24.85 14.60
C LEU A 174 -0.08 23.53 13.94
N GLU A 175 -0.88 22.71 14.63
CA GLU A 175 -1.45 21.47 14.07
C GLU A 175 -2.24 21.75 12.77
N CYS A 176 -3.11 22.76 12.77
CA CYS A 176 -3.88 23.15 11.60
C CYS A 176 -2.99 23.68 10.45
N LEU A 177 -1.98 24.50 10.77
CA LEU A 177 -1.02 24.97 9.77
C LEU A 177 -0.21 23.79 9.20
N GLN A 178 0.18 22.81 10.02
CA GLN A 178 0.84 21.58 9.57
C GLN A 178 -0.06 20.78 8.63
N ASP A 179 -1.37 20.68 8.90
CA ASP A 179 -2.34 20.03 8.03
C ASP A 179 -2.44 20.70 6.65
N HIS A 180 -2.30 22.02 6.61
CA HIS A 180 -2.34 22.83 5.38
C HIS A 180 -0.96 23.22 4.82
N LEU A 181 0.13 22.58 5.24
CA LEU A 181 1.51 22.96 4.88
C LEU A 181 1.74 23.17 3.37
N ASP A 182 1.12 22.34 2.52
CA ASP A 182 1.24 22.44 1.07
C ASP A 182 0.49 23.65 0.48
N ASP A 183 -0.49 24.19 1.21
CA ASP A 183 -1.36 25.31 0.84
C ASP A 183 -0.87 26.67 1.41
N LEU A 184 0.05 26.64 2.38
CA LEU A 184 0.55 27.86 3.05
C LEU A 184 1.39 28.74 2.13
N VAL A 185 1.36 30.04 2.39
CA VAL A 185 2.27 31.01 1.76
C VAL A 185 3.72 30.69 2.16
N SER A 186 4.69 30.99 1.29
CA SER A 186 6.10 30.59 1.48
C SER A 186 6.69 31.01 2.82
N GLU A 187 6.45 32.25 3.26
CA GLU A 187 6.98 32.73 4.54
C GLU A 187 6.42 31.97 5.74
N CYS A 188 5.11 31.69 5.74
CA CYS A 188 4.48 30.91 6.80
C CYS A 188 4.95 29.44 6.76
N ARG A 189 5.01 28.86 5.56
CA ARG A 189 5.48 27.48 5.34
C ARG A 189 6.89 27.25 5.89
N ASP A 190 7.78 28.21 5.70
CA ASP A 190 9.16 28.11 6.20
C ASP A 190 9.22 28.14 7.74
N ILE A 191 8.43 29.00 8.40
CA ILE A 191 8.34 29.04 9.87
C ILE A 191 7.72 27.76 10.41
N VAL A 192 6.57 27.34 9.88
CA VAL A 192 5.89 26.10 10.28
C VAL A 192 6.82 24.90 10.08
N GLY A 193 7.53 24.85 8.96
CA GLY A 193 8.50 23.79 8.69
C GLY A 193 9.66 23.77 9.69
N ASN A 194 10.22 24.92 10.06
CA ASN A 194 11.30 25.00 11.05
C ASN A 194 10.82 24.58 12.44
N LEU A 195 9.62 25.00 12.85
CA LEU A 195 9.04 24.60 14.13
C LEU A 195 8.74 23.09 14.15
N THR A 196 8.18 22.55 13.08
CA THR A 196 7.92 21.10 12.93
C THR A 196 9.22 20.29 12.97
N GLU A 197 10.30 20.81 12.36
CA GLU A 197 11.63 20.20 12.43
C GLU A 197 12.16 20.17 13.87
N LEU A 198 11.95 21.24 14.65
CA LEU A 198 12.31 21.29 16.07
C LEU A 198 11.46 20.32 16.92
N GLU A 199 10.15 20.24 16.68
CA GLU A 199 9.26 19.26 17.33
C GLU A 199 9.69 17.82 17.05
N SER A 200 10.24 17.55 15.87
CA SER A 200 10.77 16.22 15.53
C SER A 200 12.07 15.85 16.23
N GLU A 201 12.86 16.86 16.61
CA GLU A 201 14.08 16.68 17.39
C GLU A 201 13.71 16.45 18.87
N ASP A 202 12.80 17.28 19.41
CA ASP A 202 12.30 17.15 20.77
C ASP A 202 10.76 17.17 20.81
N ILE A 203 10.18 15.97 20.86
CA ILE A 203 8.73 15.80 20.93
C ILE A 203 8.13 16.30 22.25
N GLN A 204 8.95 16.58 23.27
CA GLN A 204 8.46 17.16 24.52
C GLN A 204 7.88 18.57 24.33
N ILE A 205 8.19 19.22 23.20
CA ILE A 205 7.58 20.48 22.76
C ILE A 205 6.06 20.31 22.53
N GLU A 206 5.62 19.13 22.08
CA GLU A 206 4.21 18.78 21.90
C GLU A 206 3.59 18.36 23.24
N ALA A 207 3.19 19.34 24.04
CA ALA A 207 2.68 19.11 25.40
C ALA A 207 1.33 18.34 25.46
N LEU A 208 0.55 18.30 24.37
CA LEU A 208 -0.77 17.67 24.33
C LEU A 208 -0.63 16.16 24.10
N LEU A 209 0.14 15.77 23.09
CA LEU A 209 0.58 14.42 22.77
C LEU A 209 1.31 13.82 23.96
N MET A 210 2.28 14.53 24.54
CA MET A 210 3.02 14.01 25.71
C MET A 210 2.09 13.68 26.87
N ARG A 211 1.12 14.56 27.18
CA ARG A 211 0.10 14.29 28.20
C ARG A 211 -0.78 13.08 27.84
N ALA A 212 -1.15 12.95 26.57
CA ALA A 212 -1.93 11.80 26.11
C ALA A 212 -1.12 10.50 26.18
N CYS A 213 0.18 10.56 25.90
CA CYS A 213 1.09 9.43 25.81
C CYS A 213 1.77 9.05 27.13
N GLU A 214 1.55 9.82 28.20
CA GLU A 214 2.15 9.57 29.52
C GLU A 214 2.09 8.09 29.97
N PRO A 215 0.95 7.36 29.84
CA PRO A 215 0.91 5.96 30.29
C PRO A 215 1.87 5.03 29.55
N ILE A 216 2.03 5.22 28.24
CA ILE A 216 2.90 4.40 27.41
C ILE A 216 4.37 4.81 27.58
N ILE A 217 4.63 6.10 27.78
CA ILE A 217 5.96 6.63 28.05
C ILE A 217 6.50 5.99 29.33
N GLN A 218 5.74 6.04 30.42
CA GLN A 218 6.16 5.48 31.71
C GLN A 218 6.38 3.96 31.67
N THR A 219 5.57 3.24 30.88
CA THR A 219 5.61 1.78 30.87
C THR A 219 6.70 1.23 29.93
N PHE A 220 6.84 1.82 28.73
CA PHE A 220 7.67 1.27 27.66
C PHE A 220 8.83 2.17 27.23
N CYS A 221 8.75 3.48 27.44
CA CYS A 221 9.72 4.45 26.94
C CYS A 221 10.44 5.23 28.07
N HIS A 222 10.35 4.79 29.32
CA HIS A 222 10.90 5.51 30.47
C HIS A 222 12.42 5.72 30.36
N GLU A 223 13.16 4.69 29.92
CA GLU A 223 14.62 4.79 29.71
C GLU A 223 14.98 5.86 28.67
N VAL A 224 14.15 6.04 27.65
CA VAL A 224 14.37 7.02 26.59
C VAL A 224 13.98 8.43 27.05
N ALA A 225 12.89 8.54 27.81
CA ALA A 225 12.38 9.80 28.34
C ALA A 225 13.31 10.41 29.40
N ASP A 226 13.87 9.59 30.28
CA ASP A 226 14.71 10.03 31.40
C ASP A 226 16.13 10.42 30.96
N ASN A 227 16.65 9.75 29.94
CA ASN A 227 18.06 9.86 29.60
C ASN A 227 18.41 11.10 28.77
N GLN A 228 17.48 11.79 28.09
CA GLN A 228 17.73 12.99 27.25
C GLN A 228 18.93 12.88 26.27
N ILE A 229 19.50 11.69 26.04
CA ILE A 229 20.81 11.53 25.39
C ILE A 229 20.70 11.56 23.86
N ASP A 230 19.57 11.15 23.28
CA ASP A 230 19.37 11.12 21.84
C ASP A 230 18.01 11.71 21.42
N SER A 231 18.07 12.88 20.78
CA SER A 231 16.93 13.58 20.19
C SER A 231 16.19 12.68 19.18
N GLY A 232 14.85 12.64 19.24
CA GLY A 232 14.00 11.85 18.35
C GLY A 232 13.77 10.37 18.74
N ASP A 233 14.43 9.83 19.76
CA ASP A 233 14.24 8.43 20.20
C ASP A 233 12.85 8.18 20.81
N LEU A 234 12.30 9.18 21.49
CA LEU A 234 11.03 9.05 22.20
C LEU A 234 9.87 8.80 21.22
N MET A 235 9.83 9.56 20.12
CA MET A 235 8.83 9.36 19.09
C MET A 235 8.96 7.99 18.43
N GLU A 236 10.19 7.52 18.15
CA GLU A 236 10.38 6.16 17.62
C GLU A 236 9.85 5.09 18.59
N CYS A 237 10.10 5.25 19.89
CA CYS A 237 9.55 4.35 20.91
C CYS A 237 8.02 4.35 20.93
N LEU A 238 7.39 5.53 20.81
CA LEU A 238 5.94 5.66 20.71
C LEU A 238 5.38 4.97 19.46
N ILE A 239 6.03 5.14 18.31
CA ILE A 239 5.65 4.47 17.04
C ILE A 239 5.76 2.96 17.17
N GLN A 240 6.88 2.45 17.72
CA GLN A 240 7.10 1.01 17.91
C GLN A 240 6.09 0.37 18.87
N ASN A 241 5.53 1.15 19.81
CA ASN A 241 4.56 0.69 20.80
C ASN A 241 3.13 1.19 20.56
N LYS A 242 2.84 1.75 19.37
CA LYS A 242 1.53 2.27 18.95
C LYS A 242 0.34 1.32 19.14
N HIS A 243 0.61 0.02 19.23
CA HIS A 243 -0.42 -1.02 19.32
C HIS A 243 -0.45 -1.75 20.66
N GLN A 244 0.25 -1.22 21.68
CA GLN A 244 0.17 -1.74 23.04
C GLN A 244 -1.13 -1.33 23.72
N LYS A 245 -1.55 -2.07 24.74
CA LYS A 245 -2.80 -1.82 25.47
C LYS A 245 -2.80 -0.47 26.20
N GLU A 246 -1.64 -0.02 26.61
CA GLU A 246 -1.38 1.23 27.30
C GLU A 246 -1.47 2.44 26.34
N MET A 247 -1.48 2.20 25.03
CA MET A 247 -1.71 3.22 24.01
C MET A 247 -3.20 3.57 23.96
N ASN A 248 -3.57 4.70 24.58
CA ASN A 248 -4.94 5.20 24.48
C ASN A 248 -5.22 5.81 23.09
N GLU A 249 -6.51 5.95 22.76
CA GLU A 249 -6.95 6.46 21.46
C GLU A 249 -6.38 7.85 21.14
N LYS A 250 -6.29 8.74 22.15
CA LYS A 250 -5.76 10.11 21.95
C LYS A 250 -4.28 10.09 21.56
N CYS A 251 -3.46 9.31 22.27
CA CYS A 251 -2.04 9.17 21.95
C CYS A 251 -1.86 8.45 20.60
N ALA A 252 -2.63 7.39 20.32
CA ALA A 252 -2.56 6.69 19.03
C ALA A 252 -2.89 7.62 17.84
N ILE A 253 -3.91 8.47 17.98
CA ILE A 253 -4.28 9.47 16.98
C ILE A 253 -3.16 10.49 16.83
N GLY A 254 -2.64 11.05 17.93
CA GLY A 254 -1.58 12.05 17.89
C GLY A 254 -0.27 11.53 17.30
N VAL A 255 0.17 10.31 17.67
CA VAL A 255 1.33 9.65 17.06
C VAL A 255 1.11 9.45 15.55
N THR A 256 -0.08 9.02 15.15
CA THR A 256 -0.41 8.84 13.73
C THR A 256 -0.41 10.16 12.96
N HIS A 257 -0.98 11.21 13.55
CA HIS A 257 -0.96 12.56 12.97
C HIS A 257 0.48 13.02 12.78
N PHE A 258 1.33 12.86 13.79
CA PHE A 258 2.74 13.19 13.68
C PHE A 258 3.43 12.41 12.55
N GLN A 259 3.19 11.09 12.42
CA GLN A 259 3.71 10.30 11.31
C GLN A 259 3.26 10.84 9.93
N LEU A 260 2.00 11.29 9.80
CA LEU A 260 1.49 11.89 8.56
C LEU A 260 2.15 13.23 8.25
N VAL A 261 2.37 14.08 9.27
CA VAL A 261 3.11 15.33 9.11
C VAL A 261 4.54 15.04 8.65
N GLN A 262 5.21 14.05 9.23
CA GLN A 262 6.57 13.65 8.81
C GLN A 262 6.66 13.28 7.32
N MET A 263 5.58 12.78 6.72
CA MET A 263 5.59 12.40 5.30
C MET A 263 5.71 13.62 4.36
N LYS A 264 5.35 14.82 4.82
CA LYS A 264 5.31 16.05 4.01
C LYS A 264 6.69 16.64 3.72
N ASP A 265 7.67 16.45 4.60
CA ASP A 265 9.06 16.87 4.38
C ASP A 265 10.01 15.92 5.12
N PHE A 266 11.06 15.44 4.44
CA PHE A 266 12.01 14.50 5.04
C PHE A 266 12.74 15.09 6.26
N ARG A 267 12.80 16.43 6.38
CA ARG A 267 13.40 17.12 7.53
C ARG A 267 12.60 16.95 8.81
N PHE A 268 11.30 16.66 8.71
CA PHE A 268 10.41 16.46 9.85
C PHE A 268 10.59 15.09 10.52
N SER A 269 11.41 14.21 9.96
CA SER A 269 11.92 13.05 10.69
C SER A 269 13.38 13.30 11.05
N TYR A 270 13.64 13.70 12.30
CA TYR A 270 14.99 14.01 12.77
C TYR A 270 15.98 12.88 12.50
N LYS A 271 15.64 11.64 12.85
CA LYS A 271 16.51 10.47 12.62
C LYS A 271 16.77 10.23 11.14
N PHE A 272 15.74 10.32 10.30
CA PHE A 272 15.90 10.16 8.85
C PHE A 272 16.77 11.25 8.25
N LYS A 273 16.52 12.52 8.58
CA LYS A 273 17.36 13.65 8.19
C LYS A 273 18.81 13.43 8.63
N MET A 274 19.06 13.09 9.89
CA MET A 274 20.42 12.91 10.41
C MET A 274 21.15 11.70 9.80
N ALA A 275 20.42 10.70 9.33
CA ALA A 275 20.98 9.54 8.64
C ALA A 275 21.20 9.78 7.14
N CYS A 276 20.30 10.51 6.48
CA CYS A 276 20.18 10.53 5.02
C CYS A 276 20.41 11.90 4.36
N LYS A 277 20.49 13.02 5.09
CA LYS A 277 20.56 14.38 4.49
C LYS A 277 21.62 14.52 3.39
N GLU A 278 22.83 14.00 3.60
CA GLU A 278 23.90 14.09 2.59
C GLU A 278 23.58 13.27 1.34
N ASP A 279 23.03 12.06 1.52
CA ASP A 279 22.61 11.19 0.42
C ASP A 279 21.45 11.82 -0.37
N VAL A 280 20.48 12.45 0.31
CA VAL A 280 19.35 13.16 -0.31
C VAL A 280 19.84 14.31 -1.18
N LEU A 281 20.69 15.18 -0.64
CA LEU A 281 21.23 16.34 -1.38
C LEU A 281 22.04 15.91 -2.62
N LYS A 282 22.69 14.74 -2.57
CA LYS A 282 23.51 14.21 -3.66
C LYS A 282 22.71 13.45 -4.71
N LEU A 283 21.73 12.64 -4.30
CA LEU A 283 21.07 11.64 -5.15
C LEU A 283 19.64 12.01 -5.54
N CYS A 284 18.95 12.83 -4.74
CA CYS A 284 17.54 13.16 -4.88
C CYS A 284 17.32 14.69 -4.93
N PRO A 285 17.92 15.41 -5.90
CA PRO A 285 17.84 16.86 -5.95
C PRO A 285 16.39 17.34 -6.17
N ASN A 286 16.02 18.43 -5.50
CA ASN A 286 14.70 19.07 -5.57
C ASN A 286 13.52 18.26 -5.01
N ILE A 287 13.78 17.18 -4.28
CA ILE A 287 12.74 16.41 -3.59
C ILE A 287 12.73 16.79 -2.10
N LYS A 288 11.57 17.24 -1.61
CA LYS A 288 11.37 17.58 -0.18
C LYS A 288 10.51 16.55 0.55
N LYS A 289 9.45 16.04 -0.08
CA LYS A 289 8.51 15.09 0.55
C LYS A 289 9.23 13.81 0.97
N LYS A 290 9.03 13.36 2.21
CA LYS A 290 9.72 12.19 2.77
C LYS A 290 9.42 10.93 1.97
N VAL A 291 8.16 10.72 1.58
CA VAL A 291 7.72 9.59 0.72
C VAL A 291 8.57 9.52 -0.56
N ASP A 292 8.68 10.64 -1.27
CA ASP A 292 9.38 10.71 -2.55
C ASP A 292 10.90 10.51 -2.37
N VAL A 293 11.45 11.01 -1.26
CA VAL A 293 12.85 10.77 -0.89
C VAL A 293 13.09 9.28 -0.61
N VAL A 294 12.22 8.64 0.16
CA VAL A 294 12.30 7.20 0.46
C VAL A 294 12.25 6.40 -0.84
N ILE A 295 11.32 6.69 -1.75
CA ILE A 295 11.21 6.04 -3.07
C ILE A 295 12.48 6.26 -3.92
N CYS A 296 13.02 7.48 -3.93
CA CYS A 296 14.24 7.81 -4.68
C CYS A 296 15.47 7.02 -4.17
N LEU A 297 15.69 7.03 -2.86
CA LEU A 297 16.81 6.33 -2.23
C LEU A 297 16.64 4.81 -2.31
N SER A 298 15.44 4.28 -2.06
CA SER A 298 15.17 2.84 -2.14
C SER A 298 15.33 2.31 -3.55
N THR A 299 14.88 3.07 -4.56
CA THR A 299 15.10 2.73 -5.98
C THR A 299 16.59 2.69 -6.30
N THR A 300 17.37 3.63 -5.76
CA THR A 300 18.83 3.64 -5.92
C THR A 300 19.47 2.41 -5.29
N VAL A 301 19.12 2.07 -4.04
CA VAL A 301 19.59 0.86 -3.34
C VAL A 301 19.21 -0.41 -4.09
N ARG A 302 17.97 -0.50 -4.58
CA ARG A 302 17.48 -1.63 -5.38
C ARG A 302 18.30 -1.79 -6.65
N ASN A 303 18.51 -0.72 -7.40
CA ASN A 303 19.26 -0.77 -8.66
C ASN A 303 20.71 -1.20 -8.43
N ASP A 304 21.38 -0.67 -7.41
CA ASP A 304 22.75 -1.08 -7.03
C ASP A 304 22.79 -2.56 -6.63
N THR A 305 21.76 -3.04 -5.93
CA THR A 305 21.63 -4.45 -5.52
C THR A 305 21.37 -5.37 -6.72
N LEU A 306 20.59 -4.94 -7.71
CA LEU A 306 20.31 -5.72 -8.92
C LEU A 306 21.48 -5.76 -9.90
N GLN A 307 22.38 -4.77 -9.83
CA GLN A 307 23.58 -4.67 -10.67
C GLN A 307 24.82 -5.32 -10.02
N ASP A 308 24.66 -5.99 -8.87
CA ASP A 308 25.77 -6.54 -8.08
C ASP A 308 26.89 -5.50 -7.85
N ALA A 309 26.50 -4.25 -7.59
CA ALA A 309 27.44 -3.16 -7.38
C ALA A 309 28.30 -3.46 -6.13
N LYS A 310 29.62 -3.30 -6.26
CA LYS A 310 30.57 -3.54 -5.16
C LYS A 310 30.32 -2.61 -3.96
N GLU A 311 29.86 -1.39 -4.23
CA GLU A 311 29.51 -0.40 -3.22
C GLU A 311 28.16 0.23 -3.59
N HIS A 312 27.26 0.32 -2.62
CA HIS A 312 26.00 1.05 -2.76
C HIS A 312 26.26 2.55 -2.69
N ARG A 313 25.59 3.30 -3.56
CA ARG A 313 25.70 4.77 -3.61
C ARG A 313 25.13 5.45 -2.37
N VAL A 314 24.10 4.84 -1.77
CA VAL A 314 23.48 5.31 -0.52
C VAL A 314 24.30 4.79 0.67
N SER A 315 24.66 5.69 1.60
CA SER A 315 25.48 5.35 2.76
C SER A 315 24.87 4.23 3.61
N LEU A 316 25.70 3.47 4.33
CA LEU A 316 25.20 2.40 5.22
C LEU A 316 24.30 2.95 6.34
N LYS A 317 24.62 4.13 6.88
CA LYS A 317 23.80 4.82 7.90
C LYS A 317 22.42 5.14 7.33
N CYS A 318 22.36 5.77 6.16
CA CYS A 318 21.09 6.08 5.52
C CYS A 318 20.32 4.83 5.14
N ARG A 319 20.96 3.78 4.58
CA ARG A 319 20.27 2.53 4.24
C ARG A 319 19.60 1.86 5.43
N LYS A 320 20.22 1.89 6.60
CA LYS A 320 19.62 1.35 7.83
C LYS A 320 18.37 2.12 8.24
N GLN A 321 18.43 3.45 8.23
CA GLN A 321 17.26 4.27 8.59
C GLN A 321 16.18 4.24 7.52
N LEU A 322 16.57 4.28 6.24
CA LEU A 322 15.66 4.12 5.09
C LEU A 322 14.83 2.84 5.23
N ARG A 323 15.42 1.76 5.73
CA ARG A 323 14.72 0.52 5.96
C ARG A 323 13.61 0.63 7.00
N VAL A 324 13.87 1.37 8.09
CA VAL A 324 12.88 1.66 9.12
C VAL A 324 11.72 2.43 8.51
N GLU A 325 12.02 3.48 7.72
CA GLU A 325 10.98 4.27 7.05
C GLU A 325 10.14 3.45 6.07
N GLU A 326 10.76 2.60 5.25
CA GLU A 326 10.02 1.74 4.32
C GLU A 326 9.06 0.78 5.04
N LEU A 327 9.48 0.21 6.18
CA LEU A 327 8.64 -0.68 6.98
C LEU A 327 7.53 0.08 7.71
N GLU A 328 7.82 1.27 8.24
CA GLU A 328 6.80 2.11 8.88
C GLU A 328 5.74 2.57 7.88
N MET A 329 6.12 2.90 6.64
CA MET A 329 5.20 3.27 5.58
C MET A 329 4.22 2.14 5.21
N THR A 330 4.59 0.88 5.41
CA THR A 330 3.68 -0.26 5.18
C THR A 330 2.78 -0.59 6.39
N GLU A 331 2.91 0.14 7.51
CA GLU A 331 2.05 -0.02 8.70
C GLU A 331 0.65 0.55 8.50
N ASP A 332 0.53 1.67 7.80
CA ASP A 332 -0.74 2.33 7.52
C ASP A 332 -0.76 2.83 6.10
N ILE A 333 -1.78 2.45 5.33
CA ILE A 333 -1.94 2.84 3.93
C ILE A 333 -1.89 4.36 3.73
N ARG A 334 -2.26 5.15 4.74
CA ARG A 334 -2.22 6.62 4.67
C ARG A 334 -0.80 7.20 4.62
N LEU A 335 0.20 6.43 5.06
CA LEU A 335 1.62 6.79 4.94
C LEU A 335 2.17 6.54 3.53
N GLU A 336 1.37 5.92 2.65
CA GLU A 336 1.64 5.70 1.23
C GLU A 336 0.58 6.41 0.35
N PRO A 337 0.70 7.73 0.13
CA PRO A 337 -0.36 8.54 -0.50
C PRO A 337 -0.79 8.04 -1.89
N GLU A 338 0.15 7.56 -2.70
CA GLU A 338 -0.17 7.03 -4.03
C GLU A 338 -1.04 5.76 -3.98
N LEU A 339 -0.76 4.88 -3.01
CA LEU A 339 -1.53 3.65 -2.80
C LEU A 339 -2.90 3.99 -2.20
N TYR A 340 -2.93 4.87 -1.19
CA TYR A 340 -4.17 5.32 -0.56
C TYR A 340 -5.12 5.94 -1.59
N GLU A 341 -4.65 6.91 -2.38
CA GLU A 341 -5.51 7.58 -3.37
C GLU A 341 -5.93 6.65 -4.52
N ALA A 342 -5.08 5.69 -4.91
CA ALA A 342 -5.47 4.65 -5.87
C ALA A 342 -6.58 3.73 -5.36
N CYS A 343 -6.61 3.47 -4.04
CA CYS A 343 -7.50 2.51 -3.41
C CYS A 343 -8.66 3.14 -2.62
N LYS A 344 -8.74 4.48 -2.56
CA LYS A 344 -9.70 5.22 -1.72
C LYS A 344 -11.16 4.79 -1.90
N SER A 345 -11.59 4.59 -3.14
CA SER A 345 -12.95 4.10 -3.45
C SER A 345 -13.15 2.66 -3.01
N ASP A 346 -12.15 1.81 -3.21
CA ASP A 346 -12.22 0.38 -2.87
C ASP A 346 -12.21 0.17 -1.35
N ILE A 347 -11.44 0.98 -0.61
CA ILE A 347 -11.47 1.01 0.86
C ILE A 347 -12.87 1.34 1.36
N LYS A 348 -13.51 2.38 0.80
CA LYS A 348 -14.88 2.77 1.17
C LYS A 348 -15.90 1.67 0.85
N ASN A 349 -15.75 0.99 -0.29
CA ASN A 349 -16.73 0.01 -0.74
C ASN A 349 -16.59 -1.34 -0.04
N TYR A 350 -15.37 -1.75 0.31
CA TYR A 350 -15.08 -3.12 0.74
C TYR A 350 -14.39 -3.24 2.10
N CYS A 351 -13.66 -2.21 2.55
CA CYS A 351 -12.88 -2.23 3.80
C CYS A 351 -13.33 -1.16 4.81
N GLN A 352 -14.55 -0.60 4.70
CA GLN A 352 -15.02 0.51 5.55
C GLN A 352 -15.03 0.21 7.06
N ASN A 353 -15.20 -1.06 7.44
CA ASN A 353 -15.27 -1.50 8.84
C ASN A 353 -13.92 -1.99 9.38
N VAL A 354 -12.86 -1.89 8.57
CA VAL A 354 -11.52 -2.31 8.97
C VAL A 354 -10.81 -1.09 9.57
N PRO A 355 -10.21 -1.19 10.77
CA PRO A 355 -9.48 -0.08 11.37
C PRO A 355 -8.19 0.21 10.59
N TYR A 356 -7.75 1.47 10.65
CA TYR A 356 -6.44 1.89 10.15
C TYR A 356 -5.31 1.43 11.09
N GLY A 357 -4.08 1.40 10.57
CA GLY A 357 -2.91 0.87 11.26
C GLY A 357 -2.81 -0.66 11.23
N ASN A 358 -1.74 -1.19 11.79
CA ASN A 358 -1.38 -2.61 11.82
C ASN A 358 -1.38 -3.31 10.45
N ALA A 359 -1.26 -2.55 9.37
CA ALA A 359 -1.44 -2.91 7.97
C ALA A 359 -2.81 -3.56 7.65
N GLN A 360 -3.84 -3.34 8.49
CA GLN A 360 -5.12 -4.05 8.36
C GLN A 360 -5.89 -3.71 7.08
N ILE A 361 -5.92 -2.44 6.69
CA ILE A 361 -6.51 -2.02 5.41
C ILE A 361 -5.77 -2.66 4.24
N ILE A 362 -4.44 -2.69 4.28
CA ILE A 362 -3.61 -3.30 3.23
C ILE A 362 -3.91 -4.80 3.12
N GLU A 363 -4.01 -5.52 4.24
CA GLU A 363 -4.37 -6.93 4.24
C GLU A 363 -5.80 -7.17 3.73
N CYS A 364 -6.76 -6.29 4.07
CA CYS A 364 -8.11 -6.35 3.51
C CYS A 364 -8.09 -6.25 1.98
N LEU A 365 -7.39 -5.24 1.44
CA LEU A 365 -7.25 -5.03 -0.01
C LEU A 365 -6.61 -6.26 -0.70
N LYS A 366 -5.56 -6.84 -0.09
CA LYS A 366 -4.92 -8.07 -0.61
C LYS A 366 -5.89 -9.27 -0.66
N GLU A 367 -6.82 -9.38 0.30
CA GLU A 367 -7.81 -10.47 0.35
C GLU A 367 -8.92 -10.32 -0.70
N ILE A 368 -9.36 -9.09 -0.98
CA ILE A 368 -10.45 -8.80 -1.93
C ILE A 368 -9.97 -8.47 -3.35
N LYS A 369 -8.72 -8.78 -3.69
CA LYS A 369 -8.05 -8.33 -4.93
C LYS A 369 -8.87 -8.45 -6.22
N LYS A 370 -9.70 -9.49 -6.36
CA LYS A 370 -10.56 -9.71 -7.54
C LYS A 370 -11.66 -8.65 -7.73
N GLN A 371 -12.02 -7.93 -6.68
CA GLN A 371 -13.08 -6.90 -6.66
C GLN A 371 -12.54 -5.47 -6.73
N LEU A 372 -11.20 -5.31 -6.65
CA LEU A 372 -10.58 -4.00 -6.67
C LEU A 372 -10.72 -3.33 -8.04
N SER A 373 -10.77 -2.01 -8.04
CA SER A 373 -10.57 -1.23 -9.25
C SER A 373 -9.22 -1.56 -9.89
N THR A 374 -9.10 -1.42 -11.22
CA THR A 374 -7.84 -1.72 -11.92
C THR A 374 -6.65 -0.95 -11.35
N ARG A 375 -6.85 0.33 -11.01
CA ARG A 375 -5.80 1.19 -10.45
C ARG A 375 -5.34 0.71 -9.07
N CYS A 376 -6.28 0.40 -8.17
CA CYS A 376 -5.94 -0.12 -6.85
C CYS A 376 -5.28 -1.50 -6.94
N HIS A 377 -5.84 -2.40 -7.76
CA HIS A 377 -5.29 -3.74 -7.98
C HIS A 377 -3.83 -3.69 -8.43
N GLN A 378 -3.49 -2.82 -9.39
CA GLN A 378 -2.12 -2.62 -9.86
C GLN A 378 -1.17 -2.19 -8.74
N LYS A 379 -1.59 -1.21 -7.92
CA LYS A 379 -0.77 -0.70 -6.80
C LYS A 379 -0.61 -1.75 -5.70
N VAL A 380 -1.66 -2.49 -5.35
CA VAL A 380 -1.61 -3.60 -4.39
C VAL A 380 -0.72 -4.73 -4.90
N PHE A 381 -0.86 -5.13 -6.17
CA PHE A 381 0.00 -6.15 -6.76
C PHE A 381 1.47 -5.73 -6.76
N LYS A 382 1.75 -4.45 -7.03
CA LYS A 382 3.12 -3.92 -6.96
C LYS A 382 3.69 -3.94 -5.55
N LEU A 383 2.88 -3.58 -4.55
CA LEU A 383 3.26 -3.70 -3.14
C LEU A 383 3.59 -5.16 -2.79
N GLN A 384 2.74 -6.12 -3.19
CA GLN A 384 3.00 -7.55 -2.98
C GLN A 384 4.27 -8.03 -3.68
N GLU A 385 4.57 -7.55 -4.90
CA GLU A 385 5.83 -7.88 -5.57
C GLU A 385 7.03 -7.40 -4.74
N THR A 386 6.98 -6.17 -4.20
CA THR A 386 8.03 -5.62 -3.32
C THR A 386 8.18 -6.42 -2.04
N GLU A 387 7.09 -6.72 -1.33
CA GLU A 387 7.09 -7.54 -0.11
C GLU A 387 7.62 -8.96 -0.35
N MET A 388 7.30 -9.57 -1.50
CA MET A 388 7.77 -10.93 -1.83
C MET A 388 9.26 -10.96 -2.18
N MET A 389 9.76 -9.92 -2.84
CA MET A 389 11.19 -9.74 -3.09
C MET A 389 11.96 -9.48 -1.79
N ASP A 390 11.29 -8.87 -0.81
CA ASP A 390 11.90 -8.44 0.43
C ASP A 390 10.96 -8.56 1.65
N PRO A 391 10.84 -9.77 2.24
CA PRO A 391 9.86 -10.09 3.29
C PRO A 391 9.92 -9.24 4.56
N GLU A 392 11.03 -8.57 4.85
CA GLU A 392 11.08 -7.65 6.01
C GLU A 392 10.30 -6.35 5.79
N LEU A 393 9.87 -6.02 4.56
CA LEU A 393 8.94 -4.91 4.28
C LEU A 393 7.48 -5.25 4.54
N ASP A 394 7.16 -6.54 4.69
CA ASP A 394 5.82 -6.98 5.04
C ASP A 394 5.58 -6.76 6.53
N TYR A 395 5.04 -5.59 6.87
CA TYR A 395 4.76 -5.21 8.25
C TYR A 395 3.95 -6.27 9.02
N THR A 396 2.95 -6.87 8.36
CA THR A 396 2.11 -7.88 9.00
C THR A 396 2.92 -9.14 9.31
N LEU A 397 3.74 -9.63 8.37
CA LEU A 397 4.61 -10.77 8.58
C LEU A 397 5.59 -10.50 9.72
N MET A 398 6.31 -9.38 9.68
CA MET A 398 7.32 -9.02 10.68
C MET A 398 6.73 -8.86 12.07
N ARG A 399 5.55 -8.25 12.19
CA ARG A 399 4.85 -8.08 13.46
C ARG A 399 4.32 -9.41 14.01
N VAL A 400 3.57 -10.17 13.20
CA VAL A 400 2.93 -11.42 13.64
C VAL A 400 3.97 -12.50 13.94
N CYS A 401 5.06 -12.55 13.17
CA CYS A 401 6.12 -13.54 13.34
C CYS A 401 7.31 -13.04 14.18
N LYS A 402 7.28 -11.85 14.78
CA LYS A 402 8.41 -11.23 15.52
C LYS A 402 9.15 -12.20 16.45
N GLN A 403 8.41 -12.94 17.27
CA GLN A 403 8.99 -13.90 18.22
C GLN A 403 9.57 -15.13 17.53
N MET A 404 8.92 -15.61 16.46
CA MET A 404 9.38 -16.77 15.69
C MET A 404 10.62 -16.44 14.87
N ILE A 405 10.69 -15.24 14.31
CA ILE A 405 11.88 -14.71 13.62
C ILE A 405 13.06 -14.67 14.59
N LYS A 406 12.90 -14.11 15.79
CA LYS A 406 13.96 -14.07 16.80
C LYS A 406 14.43 -15.47 17.20
N ARG A 407 13.52 -16.45 17.26
CA ARG A 407 13.82 -17.83 17.70
C ARG A 407 14.48 -18.68 16.63
N PHE A 408 13.98 -18.63 15.41
CA PHE A 408 14.37 -19.54 14.32
C PHE A 408 15.27 -18.89 13.28
N CYS A 409 15.19 -17.58 13.10
CA CYS A 409 15.80 -16.85 12.00
C CYS A 409 16.63 -15.62 12.47
N PRO A 410 17.46 -15.70 13.53
CA PRO A 410 18.20 -14.54 14.05
C PRO A 410 19.27 -14.02 13.08
N GLU A 411 19.79 -14.88 12.20
CA GLU A 411 20.84 -14.58 11.22
C GLU A 411 20.33 -14.61 9.77
N ALA A 412 19.02 -14.76 9.58
CA ALA A 412 18.46 -14.77 8.24
C ALA A 412 18.62 -13.37 7.62
N ASP A 413 19.08 -13.32 6.37
CA ASP A 413 19.04 -12.09 5.61
C ASP A 413 17.59 -11.75 5.23
N SER A 414 17.37 -10.48 4.90
CA SER A 414 16.05 -9.97 4.53
C SER A 414 15.37 -10.80 3.44
N LYS A 415 16.15 -11.22 2.41
CA LYS A 415 15.67 -11.98 1.25
C LYS A 415 15.27 -13.42 1.57
N ASN A 416 15.91 -14.08 2.54
CA ASN A 416 15.59 -15.47 2.91
C ASN A 416 14.73 -15.58 4.17
N MET A 417 14.29 -14.47 4.77
CA MET A 417 13.46 -14.46 5.98
C MET A 417 12.22 -15.36 5.84
N LEU A 418 11.44 -15.19 4.77
CA LEU A 418 10.27 -16.03 4.52
C LEU A 418 10.65 -17.50 4.29
N GLN A 419 11.77 -17.77 3.63
CA GLN A 419 12.25 -19.14 3.40
C GLN A 419 12.66 -19.83 4.70
N CYS A 420 13.33 -19.12 5.61
CA CYS A 420 13.66 -19.62 6.94
C CYS A 420 12.39 -19.93 7.76
N LEU A 421 11.40 -19.04 7.73
CA LEU A 421 10.12 -19.26 8.39
C LEU A 421 9.37 -20.48 7.80
N LYS A 422 9.39 -20.66 6.48
CA LYS A 422 8.81 -21.83 5.81
C LYS A 422 9.45 -23.15 6.28
N GLN A 423 10.77 -23.19 6.39
CA GLN A 423 11.49 -24.39 6.84
C GLN A 423 11.13 -24.80 8.28
N ASN A 424 10.83 -23.83 9.13
CA ASN A 424 10.49 -24.05 10.54
C ASN A 424 8.97 -24.08 10.80
N LYS A 425 8.13 -23.88 9.78
CA LYS A 425 6.66 -23.75 9.86
C LYS A 425 5.96 -24.88 10.62
N ASN A 426 6.49 -26.09 10.54
CA ASN A 426 5.90 -27.29 11.14
C ASN A 426 6.52 -27.67 12.49
N SER A 427 7.36 -26.82 13.06
CA SER A 427 7.87 -27.01 14.42
C SER A 427 6.73 -26.95 15.45
N GLU A 428 6.75 -27.81 16.47
CA GLU A 428 5.74 -27.85 17.53
C GLU A 428 5.64 -26.53 18.31
N VAL A 429 6.74 -25.77 18.37
CA VAL A 429 6.83 -24.48 19.08
C VAL A 429 6.57 -23.28 18.17
N MET A 430 6.12 -23.51 16.93
CA MET A 430 5.72 -22.45 16.00
C MET A 430 4.41 -21.82 16.46
N ASP A 431 4.39 -20.49 16.57
CA ASP A 431 3.17 -19.75 16.91
C ASP A 431 2.08 -19.98 15.84
N PRO A 432 0.83 -20.35 16.21
CA PRO A 432 -0.23 -20.63 15.25
C PRO A 432 -0.59 -19.46 14.33
N LYS A 433 -0.54 -18.20 14.83
CA LYS A 433 -0.82 -17.01 14.01
C LYS A 433 0.30 -16.79 13.01
N CYS A 434 1.56 -16.96 13.41
CA CYS A 434 2.69 -16.92 12.48
C CYS A 434 2.60 -18.05 11.44
N LYS A 435 2.27 -19.28 11.84
CA LYS A 435 2.05 -20.40 10.91
C LYS A 435 0.97 -20.09 9.86
N GLN A 436 -0.13 -19.48 10.28
CA GLN A 436 -1.19 -19.03 9.38
C GLN A 436 -0.70 -17.93 8.43
N MET A 437 0.06 -16.96 8.94
CA MET A 437 0.65 -15.89 8.14
C MET A 437 1.62 -16.42 7.07
N ILE A 438 2.53 -17.32 7.44
CA ILE A 438 3.44 -18.00 6.51
C ILE A 438 2.64 -18.71 5.41
N THR A 439 1.56 -19.41 5.79
CA THR A 439 0.69 -20.09 4.82
C THR A 439 0.02 -19.09 3.87
N LYS A 440 -0.52 -17.97 4.38
CA LYS A 440 -1.12 -16.91 3.56
C LYS A 440 -0.12 -16.35 2.54
N ARG A 441 1.15 -16.17 2.95
CA ARG A 441 2.22 -15.72 2.03
C ARG A 441 2.60 -16.79 1.01
N GLN A 442 2.69 -18.07 1.39
CA GLN A 442 2.92 -19.18 0.44
C GLN A 442 1.79 -19.28 -0.60
N ILE A 443 0.53 -19.14 -0.19
CA ILE A 443 -0.62 -19.10 -1.13
C ILE A 443 -0.40 -17.95 -2.12
N THR A 444 -0.08 -16.76 -1.63
CA THR A 444 0.17 -15.57 -2.46
C THR A 444 1.30 -15.80 -3.47
N GLN A 445 2.43 -16.39 -3.05
CA GLN A 445 3.55 -16.73 -3.94
C GLN A 445 3.12 -17.62 -5.11
N ASN A 446 2.18 -18.53 -4.88
CA ASN A 446 1.73 -19.45 -5.92
C ASN A 446 0.66 -18.87 -6.83
N THR A 447 0.07 -17.70 -6.51
CA THR A 447 -0.93 -17.05 -7.37
C THR A 447 -0.33 -16.38 -8.61
N ASP A 448 0.96 -16.03 -8.60
CA ASP A 448 1.62 -15.47 -9.78
C ASP A 448 3.13 -15.71 -9.71
N TYR A 449 3.74 -16.10 -10.84
CA TYR A 449 5.19 -16.36 -10.88
C TYR A 449 6.02 -15.11 -10.53
N ARG A 450 5.48 -13.90 -10.71
CA ARG A 450 6.14 -12.63 -10.34
C ARG A 450 6.19 -12.43 -8.83
N LEU A 451 5.26 -13.03 -8.09
CA LEU A 451 5.21 -13.01 -6.62
C LEU A 451 6.06 -14.12 -5.99
N ASN A 452 6.73 -14.95 -6.79
CA ASN A 452 7.65 -15.97 -6.32
C ASN A 452 9.06 -15.70 -6.88
N PRO A 453 9.92 -14.95 -6.15
CA PRO A 453 11.23 -14.54 -6.65
C PRO A 453 12.17 -15.71 -6.93
N VAL A 454 12.08 -16.78 -6.12
CA VAL A 454 12.89 -17.99 -6.28
C VAL A 454 12.52 -18.71 -7.58
N LEU A 455 11.22 -18.89 -7.82
CA LEU A 455 10.71 -19.47 -9.07
C LEU A 455 11.07 -18.60 -10.28
N ARG A 456 10.83 -17.29 -10.22
CA ARG A 456 11.13 -16.35 -11.31
C ARG A 456 12.60 -16.39 -11.70
N LYS A 457 13.50 -16.54 -10.73
CA LYS A 457 14.94 -16.66 -10.95
C LYS A 457 15.30 -18.01 -11.58
N ALA A 458 14.84 -19.12 -10.99
CA ALA A 458 15.17 -20.48 -11.44
C ALA A 458 14.58 -20.82 -12.82
N CYS A 459 13.35 -20.38 -13.09
CA CYS A 459 12.63 -20.66 -14.34
C CYS A 459 12.72 -19.52 -15.36
N LYS A 460 13.69 -18.61 -15.23
CA LYS A 460 13.85 -17.41 -16.08
C LYS A 460 13.85 -17.72 -17.58
N ALA A 461 14.49 -18.82 -17.99
CA ALA A 461 14.56 -19.24 -19.39
C ALA A 461 13.35 -20.10 -19.83
N ASP A 462 12.76 -20.85 -18.91
CA ASP A 462 11.70 -21.82 -19.20
C ASP A 462 10.32 -21.16 -19.34
N ILE A 463 10.04 -20.13 -18.54
CA ILE A 463 8.77 -19.38 -18.58
C ILE A 463 8.47 -18.83 -19.99
N PRO A 464 9.35 -18.02 -20.62
CA PRO A 464 9.09 -17.52 -21.97
C PRO A 464 9.17 -18.64 -23.03
N LYS A 465 9.94 -19.71 -22.78
CA LYS A 465 10.07 -20.82 -23.74
C LYS A 465 8.81 -21.67 -23.83
N PHE A 466 8.16 -21.96 -22.71
CA PHE A 466 7.06 -22.92 -22.65
C PHE A 466 5.69 -22.30 -22.38
N CYS A 467 5.64 -21.16 -21.69
CA CYS A 467 4.38 -20.56 -21.22
C CYS A 467 4.05 -19.23 -21.93
N GLN A 468 4.72 -18.92 -23.04
CA GLN A 468 4.53 -17.67 -23.80
C GLN A 468 3.07 -17.41 -24.19
N ASN A 469 2.31 -18.46 -24.53
CA ASN A 469 0.90 -18.31 -24.91
C ASN A 469 0.03 -17.74 -23.77
N ILE A 470 0.41 -18.01 -22.52
CA ILE A 470 -0.26 -17.46 -21.33
C ILE A 470 0.14 -16.00 -21.16
N LEU A 471 1.44 -15.71 -21.27
CA LEU A 471 1.97 -14.34 -21.16
C LEU A 471 1.36 -13.40 -22.22
N ASN A 472 1.18 -13.88 -23.45
CA ASN A 472 0.60 -13.09 -24.54
C ASN A 472 -0.90 -12.79 -24.34
N ARG A 473 -1.61 -13.57 -23.53
CA ARG A 473 -3.04 -13.37 -23.23
C ARG A 473 -3.26 -12.43 -22.06
N ALA A 474 -2.24 -12.24 -21.23
CA ALA A 474 -2.29 -11.34 -20.10
C ALA A 474 -2.31 -9.89 -20.59
N LYS A 475 -3.23 -9.08 -20.08
CA LYS A 475 -3.03 -7.62 -20.12
C LYS A 475 -1.94 -7.29 -19.11
N ASP A 476 -1.10 -6.31 -19.43
CA ASP A 476 -0.10 -5.81 -18.49
C ASP A 476 -0.78 -5.51 -17.14
N ASP A 477 -0.19 -6.06 -16.07
CA ASP A 477 -0.63 -5.93 -14.67
C ASP A 477 -1.89 -6.69 -14.21
N THR A 478 -2.39 -7.63 -15.01
CA THR A 478 -3.36 -8.64 -14.51
C THR A 478 -2.63 -9.81 -13.85
N GLU A 479 -3.13 -10.30 -12.72
CA GLU A 479 -2.64 -11.53 -12.11
C GLU A 479 -2.96 -12.74 -12.99
N LEU A 480 -2.05 -13.70 -13.03
CA LEU A 480 -2.19 -14.90 -13.85
C LEU A 480 -2.83 -16.08 -13.10
N GLU A 481 -3.26 -15.88 -11.85
CA GLU A 481 -3.97 -16.87 -11.02
C GLU A 481 -3.29 -18.25 -10.96
N GLY A 482 -1.97 -18.32 -11.04
CA GLY A 482 -1.20 -19.57 -11.00
C GLY A 482 -1.08 -20.29 -12.35
N GLN A 483 -1.60 -19.74 -13.45
CA GLN A 483 -1.56 -20.38 -14.78
C GLN A 483 -0.13 -20.68 -15.27
N VAL A 484 0.84 -19.79 -14.99
CA VAL A 484 2.24 -20.03 -15.37
C VAL A 484 2.84 -21.18 -14.57
N ILE A 485 2.53 -21.29 -13.27
CA ILE A 485 2.98 -22.40 -12.43
C ILE A 485 2.36 -23.71 -12.91
N SER A 486 1.06 -23.74 -13.18
CA SER A 486 0.37 -24.91 -13.77
C SER A 486 1.00 -25.34 -15.11
N CYS A 487 1.32 -24.39 -16.00
CA CYS A 487 2.05 -24.66 -17.23
C CYS A 487 3.42 -25.31 -16.98
N LEU A 488 4.20 -24.80 -16.02
CA LEU A 488 5.50 -25.37 -15.68
C LEU A 488 5.37 -26.77 -15.05
N LYS A 489 4.37 -27.02 -14.20
CA LYS A 489 4.07 -28.35 -13.64
C LYS A 489 3.82 -29.39 -14.75
N LEU A 490 3.06 -29.03 -15.79
CA LEU A 490 2.86 -29.90 -16.95
C LEU A 490 4.17 -30.20 -17.70
N LYS A 491 5.08 -29.22 -17.82
CA LYS A 491 6.39 -29.42 -18.47
C LYS A 491 7.39 -30.17 -17.60
N TYR A 492 7.25 -30.09 -16.28
CA TYR A 492 7.95 -30.97 -15.34
C TYR A 492 7.57 -32.43 -15.60
N ALA A 493 6.27 -32.73 -15.73
CA ALA A 493 5.80 -34.09 -16.02
C ALA A 493 6.31 -34.62 -17.37
N ASP A 494 6.52 -33.74 -18.35
CA ASP A 494 7.12 -34.07 -19.65
C ASP A 494 8.67 -34.15 -19.62
N GLN A 495 9.32 -33.87 -18.48
CA GLN A 495 10.79 -33.78 -18.29
C GLN A 495 11.48 -32.77 -19.23
N ARG A 496 10.84 -31.62 -19.49
CA ARG A 496 11.31 -30.61 -20.47
C ARG A 496 11.95 -29.36 -19.87
N LEU A 497 11.93 -29.21 -18.55
CA LEU A 497 12.44 -28.05 -17.84
C LEU A 497 13.97 -28.07 -17.72
N SER A 498 14.57 -26.90 -17.48
CA SER A 498 15.96 -26.81 -17.05
C SER A 498 16.14 -27.37 -15.64
N PRO A 499 17.35 -27.83 -15.24
CA PRO A 499 17.57 -28.43 -13.92
C PRO A 499 17.15 -27.53 -12.75
N ASP A 500 17.53 -26.25 -12.79
CA ASP A 500 17.19 -25.29 -11.72
C ASP A 500 15.68 -25.10 -11.61
N CYS A 501 14.97 -25.00 -12.74
CA CYS A 501 13.52 -24.86 -12.77
C CYS A 501 12.81 -26.16 -12.35
N GLU A 502 13.32 -27.31 -12.79
CA GLU A 502 12.83 -28.65 -12.42
C GLU A 502 12.86 -28.85 -10.90
N ASP A 503 13.97 -28.47 -10.25
CA ASP A 503 14.11 -28.56 -8.79
C ASP A 503 13.12 -27.64 -8.06
N GLN A 504 12.91 -26.41 -8.52
CA GLN A 504 11.93 -25.50 -7.90
C GLN A 504 10.49 -25.95 -8.11
N ILE A 505 10.14 -26.43 -9.31
CA ILE A 505 8.80 -26.96 -9.57
C ILE A 505 8.54 -28.24 -8.77
N ARG A 506 9.54 -29.11 -8.58
CA ARG A 506 9.43 -30.26 -7.68
C ARG A 506 9.03 -29.84 -6.26
N VAL A 507 9.68 -28.82 -5.71
CA VAL A 507 9.34 -28.27 -4.38
C VAL A 507 7.91 -27.72 -4.36
N ILE A 508 7.50 -26.97 -5.39
CA ILE A 508 6.14 -26.42 -5.48
C ILE A 508 5.08 -27.54 -5.53
N ILE A 509 5.28 -28.59 -6.35
CA ILE A 509 4.35 -29.71 -6.44
C ILE A 509 4.29 -30.45 -5.09
N GLN A 510 5.43 -30.68 -4.45
CA GLN A 510 5.47 -31.34 -3.13
C GLN A 510 4.75 -30.52 -2.05
N GLU A 511 4.97 -29.20 -2.01
CA GLU A 511 4.28 -28.30 -1.07
C GLU A 511 2.77 -28.28 -1.34
N SER A 512 2.32 -28.20 -2.60
CA SER A 512 0.90 -28.24 -2.94
C SER A 512 0.26 -29.59 -2.64
N ALA A 513 0.99 -30.68 -2.83
CA ALA A 513 0.51 -32.02 -2.53
C ALA A 513 0.23 -32.26 -1.04
N LEU A 514 0.95 -31.55 -0.16
CA LEU A 514 0.70 -31.59 1.28
C LEU A 514 -0.39 -30.60 1.71
N ASP A 515 -0.49 -29.44 1.06
CA ASP A 515 -1.47 -28.39 1.35
C ASP A 515 -2.12 -27.89 0.06
N TYR A 516 -3.30 -28.42 -0.26
CA TYR A 516 -4.07 -28.13 -1.47
C TYR A 516 -4.40 -26.64 -1.67
N ARG A 517 -4.30 -25.82 -0.61
CA ARG A 517 -4.48 -24.35 -0.70
C ARG A 517 -3.35 -23.66 -1.43
N LEU A 518 -2.19 -24.31 -1.52
CA LEU A 518 -1.03 -23.81 -2.26
C LEU A 518 -1.13 -24.03 -3.77
N ASP A 519 -2.19 -24.68 -4.27
CA ASP A 519 -2.50 -24.76 -5.69
C ASP A 519 -3.70 -23.86 -6.05
N PRO A 520 -3.48 -22.67 -6.62
CA PRO A 520 -4.57 -21.75 -6.95
C PRO A 520 -5.51 -22.27 -8.04
N GLN A 521 -5.03 -23.08 -8.99
CA GLN A 521 -5.90 -23.64 -10.03
C GLN A 521 -6.82 -24.69 -9.42
N LEU A 522 -6.30 -25.52 -8.52
CA LEU A 522 -7.12 -26.47 -7.77
C LEU A 522 -8.15 -25.74 -6.89
N GLN A 523 -7.75 -24.71 -6.14
CA GLN A 523 -8.67 -23.91 -5.32
C GLN A 523 -9.79 -23.30 -6.16
N MET A 524 -9.44 -22.75 -7.33
CA MET A 524 -10.38 -22.04 -8.18
C MET A 524 -11.38 -22.98 -8.85
N HIS A 525 -10.94 -24.15 -9.31
CA HIS A 525 -11.77 -25.04 -10.11
C HIS A 525 -12.46 -26.15 -9.31
N CYS A 526 -11.93 -26.53 -8.14
CA CYS A 526 -12.42 -27.64 -7.33
C CYS A 526 -13.08 -27.23 -6.00
N SER A 527 -13.37 -25.94 -5.76
CA SER A 527 -13.91 -25.48 -4.48
C SER A 527 -15.22 -26.18 -4.09
N GLU A 528 -16.11 -26.42 -5.06
CA GLU A 528 -17.39 -27.10 -4.85
C GLU A 528 -17.18 -28.58 -4.50
N GLU A 529 -16.35 -29.30 -5.27
CA GLU A 529 -16.03 -30.71 -5.01
C GLU A 529 -15.32 -30.91 -3.68
N ILE A 530 -14.39 -30.02 -3.31
CA ILE A 530 -13.72 -30.09 -2.01
C ILE A 530 -14.74 -29.95 -0.88
N SER A 531 -15.68 -29.00 -1.00
CA SER A 531 -16.70 -28.78 0.02
C SER A 531 -17.74 -29.89 0.13
N SER A 532 -17.97 -30.65 -0.94
CA SER A 532 -19.05 -31.66 -1.02
C SER A 532 -18.56 -33.10 -0.91
N LEU A 533 -17.39 -33.42 -1.46
CA LEU A 533 -16.83 -34.77 -1.51
C LEU A 533 -15.72 -35.00 -0.48
N CYS A 534 -14.99 -33.95 -0.09
CA CYS A 534 -13.79 -34.01 0.76
C CYS A 534 -13.88 -33.09 1.99
N ALA A 535 -15.10 -32.89 2.50
CA ALA A 535 -15.38 -31.94 3.56
C ALA A 535 -14.69 -32.30 4.88
N GLU A 536 -14.61 -33.60 5.20
CA GLU A 536 -14.00 -34.10 6.43
C GLU A 536 -12.49 -33.87 6.42
N GLU A 537 -11.83 -34.21 5.32
CA GLU A 537 -10.40 -34.01 5.11
C GLU A 537 -10.05 -32.51 5.08
N ALA A 538 -10.89 -31.68 4.46
CA ALA A 538 -10.71 -30.24 4.43
C ALA A 538 -10.91 -29.59 5.81
N ALA A 539 -11.81 -30.12 6.63
CA ALA A 539 -12.08 -29.62 7.99
C ALA A 539 -10.94 -29.91 8.97
N ALA A 540 -10.20 -30.99 8.77
CA ALA A 540 -9.02 -31.31 9.58
C ALA A 540 -7.92 -30.23 9.47
N GLN A 541 -7.86 -29.49 8.35
CA GLN A 541 -6.85 -28.46 8.06
C GLN A 541 -5.40 -28.94 8.23
N GLU A 542 -5.17 -30.24 8.17
CA GLU A 542 -3.86 -30.86 8.30
C GLU A 542 -3.09 -30.81 6.98
N GLN A 543 -1.79 -30.54 7.05
CA GLN A 543 -0.88 -30.53 5.88
C GLN A 543 -0.38 -31.94 5.57
N THR A 544 -1.31 -32.87 5.43
CA THR A 544 -1.06 -34.31 5.26
C THR A 544 -1.36 -34.81 3.85
N GLY A 545 -1.87 -33.94 2.96
CA GLY A 545 -2.23 -34.27 1.59
C GLY A 545 -3.55 -35.04 1.42
N GLN A 546 -4.35 -35.21 2.48
CA GLN A 546 -5.57 -36.03 2.43
C GLN A 546 -6.65 -35.47 1.50
N VAL A 547 -6.74 -34.14 1.36
CA VAL A 547 -7.71 -33.53 0.43
C VAL A 547 -7.41 -33.93 -1.02
N GLU A 548 -6.14 -33.90 -1.42
CA GLU A 548 -5.76 -34.37 -2.76
C GLU A 548 -6.00 -35.86 -2.94
N GLU A 549 -5.73 -36.67 -1.91
CA GLU A 549 -6.04 -38.11 -1.96
C GLU A 549 -7.53 -38.38 -2.12
N CYS A 550 -8.38 -37.65 -1.39
CA CYS A 550 -9.83 -37.74 -1.51
C CYS A 550 -10.29 -37.37 -2.93
N LEU A 551 -9.74 -36.31 -3.53
CA LEU A 551 -10.05 -35.91 -4.91
C LEU A 551 -9.63 -36.98 -5.94
N LYS A 552 -8.42 -37.55 -5.79
CA LYS A 552 -7.94 -38.64 -6.66
C LYS A 552 -8.85 -39.87 -6.59
N VAL A 553 -9.27 -40.27 -5.39
CA VAL A 553 -10.18 -41.42 -5.19
C VAL A 553 -11.57 -41.14 -5.77
N ASN A 554 -12.07 -39.92 -5.64
CA ASN A 554 -13.39 -39.53 -6.14
C ASN A 554 -13.39 -38.98 -7.57
N LEU A 555 -12.31 -39.18 -8.36
CA LEU A 555 -12.16 -38.64 -9.71
C LEU A 555 -13.37 -38.93 -10.63
N LEU A 556 -14.00 -40.09 -10.50
CA LEU A 556 -15.19 -40.47 -11.28
C LEU A 556 -16.47 -39.75 -10.85
N LYS A 557 -16.52 -39.22 -9.62
CA LYS A 557 -17.68 -38.51 -9.05
C LYS A 557 -17.59 -37.00 -9.24
N ILE A 558 -16.43 -36.48 -9.66
CA ILE A 558 -16.23 -35.06 -9.95
C ILE A 558 -17.07 -34.68 -11.16
N LYS A 559 -17.94 -33.67 -10.99
CA LYS A 559 -18.86 -33.19 -12.04
C LYS A 559 -18.26 -32.03 -12.82
N THR A 560 -17.51 -31.16 -12.17
CA THR A 560 -16.92 -30.00 -12.82
C THR A 560 -15.76 -30.44 -13.69
N GLU A 561 -15.89 -30.27 -15.02
CA GLU A 561 -14.87 -30.72 -15.98
C GLU A 561 -13.51 -30.00 -15.78
N MET A 562 -13.52 -28.74 -15.34
CA MET A 562 -12.29 -28.02 -14.99
C MET A 562 -11.61 -28.63 -13.75
N CYS A 563 -12.37 -28.94 -12.70
CA CYS A 563 -11.82 -29.64 -11.53
C CYS A 563 -11.24 -31.01 -11.91
N LYS A 564 -11.99 -31.77 -12.71
CA LYS A 564 -11.58 -33.08 -13.21
C LYS A 564 -10.28 -32.99 -14.01
N LYS A 565 -10.13 -31.95 -14.84
CA LYS A 565 -8.88 -31.67 -15.57
C LYS A 565 -7.71 -31.43 -14.60
N GLU A 566 -7.90 -30.62 -13.56
CA GLU A 566 -6.82 -30.37 -12.59
C GLU A 566 -6.43 -31.62 -11.81
N VAL A 567 -7.39 -32.46 -11.38
CA VAL A 567 -7.07 -33.74 -10.73
C VAL A 567 -6.36 -34.71 -11.69
N LEU A 568 -6.68 -34.69 -12.99
CA LEU A 568 -5.94 -35.44 -14.00
C LEU A 568 -4.51 -34.91 -14.20
N ASN A 569 -4.32 -33.59 -14.17
CA ASN A 569 -2.99 -32.97 -14.22
C ASN A 569 -2.15 -33.40 -13.01
N MET A 570 -2.73 -33.37 -11.81
CA MET A 570 -2.07 -33.85 -10.58
C MET A 570 -1.63 -35.32 -10.69
N LEU A 571 -2.45 -36.18 -11.29
CA LEU A 571 -2.08 -37.59 -11.54
C LEU A 571 -0.94 -37.71 -12.57
N LYS A 572 -0.90 -36.83 -13.57
CA LYS A 572 0.21 -36.78 -14.53
C LYS A 572 1.52 -36.31 -13.86
N GLU A 573 1.43 -35.30 -13.00
CA GLU A 573 2.53 -34.77 -12.20
C GLU A 573 3.08 -35.82 -11.25
N SER A 574 2.23 -36.51 -10.48
CA SER A 574 2.61 -37.51 -9.49
C SER A 574 3.29 -38.76 -10.08
N LYS A 575 3.06 -39.03 -11.36
CA LYS A 575 3.74 -40.11 -12.10
C LYS A 575 5.20 -39.78 -12.41
N ALA A 576 5.53 -38.50 -12.52
CA ALA A 576 6.84 -38.07 -13.01
C ALA A 576 7.97 -38.40 -12.04
N ASP A 577 7.71 -38.31 -10.74
CA ASP A 577 8.66 -38.67 -9.69
C ASP A 577 7.94 -39.09 -8.40
N ILE A 578 8.55 -39.95 -7.60
CA ILE A 578 7.99 -40.34 -6.31
C ILE A 578 8.04 -39.20 -5.30
N PHE A 579 9.03 -38.30 -5.37
CA PHE A 579 9.18 -37.21 -4.40
C PHE A 579 8.07 -36.15 -4.49
N VAL A 580 7.34 -36.09 -5.62
CA VAL A 580 6.19 -35.19 -5.79
C VAL A 580 4.87 -35.81 -5.35
N ASP A 581 4.87 -37.08 -4.93
CA ASP A 581 3.75 -37.74 -4.24
C ASP A 581 4.17 -38.09 -2.80
N PRO A 582 4.11 -37.13 -1.86
CA PRO A 582 4.62 -37.30 -0.50
C PRO A 582 3.91 -38.43 0.26
N VAL A 583 2.65 -38.71 -0.06
CA VAL A 583 1.86 -39.80 0.54
C VAL A 583 2.39 -41.15 0.08
N LEU A 584 2.61 -41.34 -1.22
CA LEU A 584 3.21 -42.55 -1.77
C LEU A 584 4.67 -42.71 -1.33
N HIS A 585 5.46 -41.63 -1.38
CA HIS A 585 6.86 -41.64 -0.95
C HIS A 585 6.99 -42.09 0.50
N THR A 586 6.13 -41.57 1.40
CA THR A 586 6.14 -41.97 2.82
C THR A 586 5.80 -43.45 2.99
N ALA A 587 4.79 -43.94 2.26
CA ALA A 587 4.41 -45.35 2.30
C ALA A 587 5.50 -46.30 1.76
N CYS A 588 6.28 -45.84 0.78
CA CYS A 588 7.33 -46.62 0.12
C CYS A 588 8.76 -46.34 0.63
N ALA A 589 8.94 -45.49 1.64
CA ALA A 589 10.26 -45.02 2.07
C ALA A 589 11.23 -46.16 2.44
N LEU A 590 10.74 -47.20 3.13
CA LEU A 590 11.54 -48.37 3.50
C LEU A 590 11.88 -49.24 2.28
N ASP A 591 10.93 -49.43 1.37
CA ASP A 591 11.15 -50.20 0.14
C ASP A 591 12.16 -49.50 -0.79
N ILE A 592 12.09 -48.17 -0.92
CA ILE A 592 13.09 -47.38 -1.66
C ILE A 592 14.49 -47.62 -1.06
N LYS A 593 14.62 -47.58 0.26
CA LYS A 593 15.89 -47.80 0.96
C LYS A 593 16.41 -49.23 0.80
N HIS A 594 15.54 -50.23 0.71
CA HIS A 594 15.97 -51.63 0.62
C HIS A 594 16.21 -52.11 -0.81
N HIS A 595 15.39 -51.65 -1.76
CA HIS A 595 15.38 -52.16 -3.14
C HIS A 595 15.94 -51.17 -4.16
N CYS A 596 15.85 -49.86 -3.88
CA CYS A 596 16.22 -48.80 -4.82
C CYS A 596 17.34 -47.88 -4.31
N ALA A 597 18.08 -48.26 -3.26
CA ALA A 597 19.10 -47.40 -2.64
C ALA A 597 20.26 -47.01 -3.57
N ALA A 598 20.61 -47.88 -4.52
CA ALA A 598 21.64 -47.58 -5.53
C ALA A 598 21.14 -46.62 -6.63
N ILE A 599 19.83 -46.37 -6.70
CA ILE A 599 19.24 -45.53 -7.74
C ILE A 599 19.20 -44.08 -7.25
N PRO A 600 19.84 -43.15 -7.97
CA PRO A 600 19.82 -41.74 -7.59
C PRO A 600 18.40 -41.15 -7.72
N PRO A 601 18.00 -40.26 -6.79
CA PRO A 601 16.68 -39.62 -6.80
C PRO A 601 16.51 -38.71 -8.02
N GLY A 602 15.26 -38.35 -8.34
CA GLY A 602 14.95 -37.47 -9.46
C GLY A 602 14.64 -38.20 -10.77
N ARG A 603 13.94 -37.50 -11.67
CA ARG A 603 13.51 -37.95 -13.01
C ARG A 603 12.75 -39.27 -13.01
N GLY A 604 12.07 -39.60 -11.92
CA GLY A 604 11.26 -40.81 -11.80
C GLY A 604 12.04 -42.12 -11.71
N ARG A 605 13.36 -42.08 -11.55
CA ARG A 605 14.18 -43.31 -11.53
C ARG A 605 13.80 -44.26 -10.40
N GLN A 606 13.58 -43.72 -9.20
CA GLN A 606 13.14 -44.52 -8.05
C GLN A 606 11.68 -44.97 -8.19
N MET A 607 10.84 -44.20 -8.87
CA MET A 607 9.48 -44.62 -9.23
C MET A 607 9.51 -45.84 -10.18
N SER A 608 10.33 -45.78 -11.23
CA SER A 608 10.52 -46.91 -12.16
C SER A 608 11.04 -48.16 -11.46
N CYS A 609 12.00 -48.02 -10.55
CA CYS A 609 12.50 -49.12 -9.74
C CYS A 609 11.41 -49.79 -8.89
N LEU A 610 10.55 -49.00 -8.24
CA LEU A 610 9.44 -49.54 -7.46
C LEU A 610 8.41 -50.26 -8.33
N MET A 611 8.11 -49.73 -9.51
CA MET A 611 7.21 -50.39 -10.47
C MET A 611 7.80 -51.74 -10.94
N GLU A 612 9.10 -51.80 -11.23
CA GLU A 612 9.78 -53.05 -11.59
C GLU A 612 9.82 -54.04 -10.41
N ALA A 613 10.10 -53.55 -9.20
CA ALA A 613 10.08 -54.36 -7.98
C ALA A 613 8.69 -54.91 -7.64
N LEU A 614 7.62 -54.20 -8.02
CA LEU A 614 6.24 -54.67 -7.86
C LEU A 614 5.91 -55.83 -8.82
N GLU A 615 6.48 -55.83 -10.02
CA GLU A 615 6.32 -56.88 -11.02
C GLU A 615 7.20 -58.12 -10.74
N ASP A 616 8.37 -57.96 -10.12
CA ASP A 616 9.24 -59.07 -9.75
C ASP A 616 8.68 -59.88 -8.57
N LYS A 617 8.26 -61.12 -8.85
CA LYS A 617 7.74 -62.07 -7.84
C LYS A 617 8.74 -62.40 -6.71
N ARG A 618 10.04 -62.13 -6.91
CA ARG A 618 11.10 -62.36 -5.91
C ARG A 618 11.19 -61.22 -4.90
N VAL A 619 10.68 -60.05 -5.23
CA VAL A 619 10.72 -58.87 -4.37
C VAL A 619 9.39 -58.74 -3.63
N ARG A 620 9.44 -58.46 -2.33
CA ARG A 620 8.24 -58.29 -1.50
C ARG A 620 8.25 -56.91 -0.88
N LEU A 621 7.56 -55.99 -1.53
CA LEU A 621 7.30 -54.66 -1.02
C LEU A 621 6.46 -54.71 0.26
N GLN A 622 6.58 -53.66 1.08
CA GLN A 622 5.73 -53.51 2.26
C GLN A 622 4.25 -53.44 1.86
N PRO A 623 3.32 -53.96 2.69
CA PRO A 623 1.90 -54.03 2.35
C PRO A 623 1.30 -52.67 1.96
N GLU A 624 1.66 -51.61 2.67
CA GLU A 624 1.14 -50.25 2.42
C GLU A 624 1.72 -49.65 1.13
N CYS A 625 3.03 -49.75 0.90
CA CYS A 625 3.65 -49.34 -0.37
C CYS A 625 3.04 -50.09 -1.55
N LYS A 626 2.93 -51.42 -1.44
CA LYS A 626 2.33 -52.27 -2.48
C LYS A 626 0.90 -51.83 -2.80
N LYS A 627 0.08 -51.60 -1.77
CA LYS A 627 -1.31 -51.18 -1.96
C LYS A 627 -1.38 -49.84 -2.68
N ARG A 628 -0.73 -48.81 -2.13
CA ARG A 628 -0.78 -47.45 -2.72
C ARG A 628 -0.17 -47.38 -4.12
N LEU A 629 0.92 -48.11 -4.36
CA LEU A 629 1.54 -48.16 -5.69
C LEU A 629 0.60 -48.81 -6.72
N ASN A 630 -0.12 -49.88 -6.35
CA ASN A 630 -1.15 -50.45 -7.23
C ASN A 630 -2.30 -49.47 -7.49
N ASP A 631 -2.81 -48.81 -6.45
CA ASP A 631 -3.87 -47.81 -6.57
C ASP A 631 -3.45 -46.69 -7.55
N ARG A 632 -2.20 -46.24 -7.47
CA ARG A 632 -1.63 -45.22 -8.38
C ARG A 632 -1.50 -45.71 -9.82
N ILE A 633 -1.02 -46.94 -10.03
CA ILE A 633 -0.92 -47.53 -11.37
C ILE A 633 -2.31 -47.58 -12.03
N GLU A 634 -3.34 -47.97 -11.28
CA GLU A 634 -4.72 -47.97 -11.78
C GLU A 634 -5.18 -46.56 -12.15
N MET A 635 -5.00 -45.58 -11.24
CA MET A 635 -5.36 -44.17 -11.48
C MET A 635 -4.64 -43.58 -12.71
N TRP A 636 -3.33 -43.82 -12.86
CA TRP A 636 -2.57 -43.36 -14.02
C TRP A 636 -3.05 -44.02 -15.31
N SER A 637 -3.42 -45.30 -15.27
CA SER A 637 -3.97 -46.01 -16.43
C SER A 637 -5.31 -45.41 -16.88
N TYR A 638 -6.13 -45.00 -15.92
CA TYR A 638 -7.39 -44.33 -16.18
C TYR A 638 -7.14 -42.92 -16.74
N ALA A 639 -6.27 -42.13 -16.10
CA ALA A 639 -5.90 -40.80 -16.56
C ALA A 639 -5.37 -40.81 -18.00
N ALA A 640 -4.55 -41.79 -18.37
CA ALA A 640 -4.05 -41.95 -19.73
C ALA A 640 -5.15 -42.25 -20.77
N LYS A 641 -6.25 -42.91 -20.37
CA LYS A 641 -7.39 -43.19 -21.25
C LYS A 641 -8.30 -41.98 -21.46
N VAL A 642 -8.38 -41.10 -20.47
CA VAL A 642 -9.35 -39.99 -20.42
C VAL A 642 -8.73 -38.63 -20.73
N ALA A 643 -7.40 -38.49 -20.64
CA ALA A 643 -6.71 -37.25 -20.98
C ALA A 643 -7.04 -36.81 -22.42
N PRO A 644 -7.47 -35.56 -22.65
CA PRO A 644 -7.74 -35.07 -24.01
C PRO A 644 -6.45 -35.01 -24.83
N ALA A 645 -6.51 -35.38 -26.12
CA ALA A 645 -5.39 -35.16 -27.03
C ALA A 645 -5.21 -33.65 -27.31
N GLU A 646 -4.15 -33.05 -26.76
CA GLU A 646 -3.85 -31.63 -26.96
C GLU A 646 -3.04 -31.36 -28.25
N GLY A 647 -2.59 -32.41 -28.97
CA GLY A 647 -1.85 -32.28 -30.22
C GLY A 647 -2.05 -33.46 -31.19
N PHE A 648 -1.57 -33.30 -32.43
CA PHE A 648 -1.66 -34.34 -33.48
C PHE A 648 -0.93 -35.64 -33.11
N SER A 649 0.16 -35.58 -32.34
CA SER A 649 0.85 -36.77 -31.83
C SER A 649 -0.01 -37.56 -30.85
N ASP A 650 -0.69 -36.86 -29.95
CA ASP A 650 -1.51 -37.45 -28.89
C ASP A 650 -2.82 -37.97 -29.48
N LEU A 651 -3.37 -37.25 -30.47
CA LEU A 651 -4.51 -37.70 -31.25
C LEU A 651 -4.17 -38.96 -32.05
N ALA A 652 -2.98 -39.01 -32.68
CA ALA A 652 -2.52 -40.21 -33.37
C ALA A 652 -2.35 -41.40 -32.41
N MET A 653 -1.80 -41.15 -31.21
CA MET A 653 -1.65 -42.19 -30.19
C MET A 653 -3.01 -42.69 -29.70
N GLN A 654 -3.98 -41.80 -29.44
CA GLN A 654 -5.35 -42.16 -29.07
C GLN A 654 -6.10 -42.93 -30.16
N VAL A 655 -5.92 -42.54 -31.43
CA VAL A 655 -6.49 -43.26 -32.56
C VAL A 655 -5.88 -44.66 -32.68
N MET A 656 -4.58 -44.80 -32.42
CA MET A 656 -3.86 -46.09 -32.48
C MET A 656 -4.16 -47.01 -31.29
N THR A 657 -4.48 -46.47 -30.12
CA THR A 657 -4.87 -47.24 -28.93
C THR A 657 -6.37 -47.53 -28.86
N SER A 658 -7.19 -46.88 -29.69
CA SER A 658 -8.63 -47.13 -29.77
C SER A 658 -8.94 -48.57 -30.22
N PRO A 659 -9.92 -49.26 -29.61
CA PRO A 659 -10.39 -50.56 -30.10
C PRO A 659 -10.96 -50.48 -31.52
N SER A 660 -11.33 -49.28 -31.98
CA SER A 660 -11.84 -49.02 -33.33
C SER A 660 -10.78 -48.45 -34.29
N LYS A 661 -9.48 -48.56 -33.97
CA LYS A 661 -8.38 -47.96 -34.77
C LYS A 661 -8.46 -48.24 -36.27
N ASN A 662 -8.81 -49.48 -36.64
CA ASN A 662 -8.89 -49.90 -38.04
C ASN A 662 -10.03 -49.19 -38.79
N TYR A 663 -11.14 -48.92 -38.10
CA TYR A 663 -12.27 -48.16 -38.65
C TYR A 663 -11.94 -46.67 -38.78
N ILE A 664 -11.29 -46.08 -37.78
CA ILE A 664 -10.91 -44.67 -37.82
C ILE A 664 -9.87 -44.43 -38.93
N LEU A 665 -8.85 -45.29 -39.03
CA LEU A 665 -7.84 -45.22 -40.09
C LEU A 665 -8.43 -45.42 -41.48
N SER A 666 -9.41 -46.32 -41.66
CA SER A 666 -10.06 -46.52 -42.94
C SER A 666 -10.90 -45.30 -43.35
N VAL A 667 -11.64 -44.69 -42.43
CA VAL A 667 -12.40 -43.45 -42.68
C VAL A 667 -11.48 -42.29 -43.05
N ILE A 668 -10.36 -42.10 -42.33
CA ILE A 668 -9.37 -41.05 -42.66
C ILE A 668 -8.77 -41.30 -44.05
N THR A 669 -8.40 -42.54 -44.36
CA THR A 669 -7.84 -42.91 -45.67
C THR A 669 -8.84 -42.68 -46.80
N VAL A 670 -10.10 -43.08 -46.62
CA VAL A 670 -11.18 -42.81 -47.58
C VAL A 670 -11.41 -41.31 -47.75
N GLY A 671 -11.40 -40.53 -46.68
CA GLY A 671 -11.51 -39.08 -46.74
C GLY A 671 -10.38 -38.43 -47.54
N ILE A 672 -9.13 -38.86 -47.34
CA ILE A 672 -7.98 -38.39 -48.12
C ILE A 672 -8.10 -38.80 -49.59
N CYS A 673 -8.53 -40.04 -49.87
CA CYS A 673 -8.76 -40.50 -51.24
C CYS A 673 -9.86 -39.69 -51.94
N VAL A 674 -10.96 -39.38 -51.24
CA VAL A 674 -12.05 -38.55 -51.79
C VAL A 674 -11.57 -37.13 -52.04
N LEU A 675 -10.83 -36.51 -51.11
CA LEU A 675 -10.25 -35.18 -51.30
C LEU A 675 -9.25 -35.15 -52.47
N PHE A 676 -8.43 -36.20 -52.61
CA PHE A 676 -7.51 -36.34 -53.72
C PHE A 676 -8.23 -36.51 -55.06
N LEU A 677 -9.30 -37.32 -55.10
CA LEU A 677 -10.13 -37.50 -56.29
C LEU A 677 -10.88 -36.20 -56.66
N ILE A 678 -11.43 -35.48 -55.68
CA ILE A 678 -12.03 -34.15 -55.90
C ILE A 678 -10.97 -33.17 -56.40
N GLY A 679 -9.77 -33.15 -55.82
CA GLY A 679 -8.65 -32.33 -56.28
C GLY A 679 -8.21 -32.63 -57.71
N LEU A 680 -8.18 -33.91 -58.10
CA LEU A 680 -7.88 -34.34 -59.47
C LEU A 680 -8.99 -33.98 -60.47
N MET A 681 -10.25 -34.07 -60.06
CA MET A 681 -11.41 -33.71 -60.88
C MET A 681 -11.55 -32.20 -61.02
N CYS A 682 -11.39 -31.43 -59.95
CA CYS A 682 -11.39 -29.97 -59.95
C CYS A 682 -10.15 -29.39 -60.66
N GLY A 683 -8.97 -30.02 -60.52
CA GLY A 683 -7.75 -29.66 -61.25
C GLY A 683 -7.81 -29.93 -62.76
N ARG A 684 -8.72 -30.80 -63.21
CA ARG A 684 -9.02 -30.99 -64.64
C ARG A 684 -10.04 -29.99 -65.18
N ILE A 685 -10.92 -29.45 -64.33
CA ILE A 685 -11.90 -28.42 -64.71
C ILE A 685 -11.23 -27.04 -64.87
N THR A 686 -10.17 -26.74 -64.13
CA THR A 686 -9.40 -25.47 -64.25
C THR A 686 -8.35 -25.45 -65.36
N LYS A 687 -8.19 -26.54 -66.13
CA LYS A 687 -7.18 -26.66 -67.21
C LYS A 687 -7.74 -26.54 -68.64
N ARG A 688 -8.91 -25.91 -68.81
CA ARG A 688 -9.38 -25.44 -70.11
C ARG A 688 -9.49 -23.91 -70.08
N VAL A 689 -8.87 -23.26 -71.08
CA VAL A 689 -8.78 -21.81 -71.42
C VAL A 689 -7.46 -21.16 -70.91
N THR A 690 -6.56 -20.57 -71.70
CA THR A 690 -6.50 -20.15 -73.13
C THR A 690 -5.10 -20.40 -73.73
N ARG A 691 -5.06 -20.80 -75.01
CA ARG A 691 -3.87 -20.90 -75.86
C ARG A 691 -3.66 -19.57 -76.61
N GLU A 692 -3.32 -18.48 -75.90
CA GLU A 692 -3.08 -17.16 -76.55
C GLU A 692 -1.96 -16.29 -75.96
N LEU A 693 -1.12 -16.78 -75.03
CA LEU A 693 0.00 -15.98 -74.47
C LEU A 693 1.38 -16.58 -74.79
N LYS A 694 1.59 -16.97 -76.05
CA LYS A 694 2.91 -17.34 -76.56
C LYS A 694 3.21 -16.62 -77.86
N ASP A 695 3.09 -15.30 -77.83
CA ASP A 695 3.83 -14.36 -78.67
C ASP A 695 3.72 -12.96 -78.06
N ARG A 696 4.64 -12.66 -77.14
CA ARG A 696 5.26 -11.35 -76.90
C ARG A 696 6.40 -11.47 -75.90
#